data_AF-A0A1I8EUP3-F1
#
_entry.id   AF-A0A1I8EUP3-F1
#
_cell.length_a   1.000
_cell.length_b   1.000
_cell.length_c   1.000
_cell.angle_alpha   90.00
_cell.angle_beta   90.00
_cell.angle_gamma   90.00
#
_symmetry.space_group_name_H-M   'P 1'
#
loop_
_entity.id
_entity.type
_entity.pdbx_description
1 polymer ?
#
loop_
_entity_poly.entity_id
_entity_poly.type
_entity_poly.pdbx_seq_one_letter_code
_entity_poly.pdbx_strand_id
1 'polypeptide(L)'
;MERIIQATINALGFLEDGVYFPEPDCFESIRDLIRFLRNDTITAVARRVCGERNIVRYDLIPIMKSPTTPDKLFDIALRLAINLCQPVSLMFGGRHPEDKETWLIYQEIEKNLRNSKEAFGDVQLFKTFERKAATYFAQDWLERDEEMKLLVERIFALSRYVLAISDTDLDKERTPQDMNSHDQLVLAILESGFGKLLVEISENSAERDFHLWILEIFAMLLKQHEARDVVEAGSIRTAEERKRQENEMRKVVEQETEKQLNKRRCISSRHTAFAGSYILKGLKAINKDNDMVVNKVIKNCNDIDHLNKRKIQHRAPKSRRPFDIETNKHISALNVRIVLRSFCIEMLQKSYCRLICGCKDSAFSGKRTLGQDKADIHYFILMQFSLEFCRLAELSPEYIKASLSIEAFHHVQTQLDNYLEKVRIERKEGRIHGLRAQYALAAYKELLLTLISVLKSGNQEWKREVGSACSHILRVEEYRDLSSCVIRKFMPGVFSKTFLRNIVLANHAYISLIEKFSKKGMLSTVVKRQKIRRRKSKKKEKLGESIVHESKDPDWNLWDDISEELSDVIFGYIEPTVDISAIDVLLNVEDRIHQQFAMLMVQQALQQRRVADAVGIYRSARDLWPVDNVFGTNDIAPEDEFLELRAIYFVDLKEVEANWEKCRLETYGPELDDDTRNDILFSDEFDEFDDEHEERSGESGAETNIVEKEIDFHFDDYVAKFARVDVLKW
;
A
#
# COMPACT_ATOMS: atom_id res chain seq x y z
N MET A 1 41.33 2.68 -5.35
CA MET A 1 40.38 1.65 -4.87
C MET A 1 39.92 0.78 -6.03
N GLU A 2 39.27 1.32 -7.05
CA GLU A 2 38.81 0.57 -8.23
C GLU A 2 39.88 -0.32 -8.89
N ARG A 3 41.08 0.20 -9.18
CA ARG A 3 42.18 -0.59 -9.75
C ARG A 3 42.57 -1.81 -8.91
N ILE A 4 42.49 -1.69 -7.58
CA ILE A 4 42.81 -2.77 -6.65
C ILE A 4 41.72 -3.84 -6.75
N ILE A 5 40.45 -3.44 -6.71
CA ILE A 5 39.31 -4.36 -6.86
C ILE A 5 39.39 -5.11 -8.21
N GLN A 6 39.71 -4.40 -9.29
CA GLN A 6 39.88 -5.02 -10.61
C GLN A 6 41.03 -6.03 -10.66
N ALA A 7 42.15 -5.73 -10.00
CA ALA A 7 43.26 -6.68 -9.88
C ALA A 7 42.85 -7.92 -9.07
N THR A 8 42.12 -7.74 -7.96
CA THR A 8 41.58 -8.85 -7.15
C THR A 8 40.57 -9.70 -7.94
N ILE A 9 39.74 -9.10 -8.79
CA ILE A 9 38.82 -9.85 -9.67
C ILE A 9 39.60 -10.69 -10.68
N ASN A 10 40.65 -10.12 -11.28
CA ASN A 10 41.48 -10.87 -12.23
C ASN A 10 42.21 -12.06 -11.57
N ALA A 11 42.48 -11.99 -10.26
CA ALA A 11 43.14 -13.05 -9.50
C ALA A 11 42.18 -14.17 -9.02
N LEU A 12 40.94 -14.21 -9.51
CA LEU A 12 39.97 -15.25 -9.15
C LEU A 12 40.24 -16.56 -9.91
N GLY A 13 40.59 -16.48 -11.19
CA GLY A 13 40.68 -17.64 -12.07
C GLY A 13 40.28 -17.33 -13.50
N PHE A 14 40.15 -18.39 -14.28
CA PHE A 14 39.72 -18.31 -15.68
C PHE A 14 38.94 -19.56 -16.08
N LEU A 15 38.11 -19.41 -17.12
CA LEU A 15 37.35 -20.50 -17.72
C LEU A 15 38.04 -20.93 -19.01
N GLU A 16 38.46 -22.20 -19.08
CA GLU A 16 39.06 -22.81 -20.28
C GLU A 16 38.30 -24.11 -20.60
N ASP A 17 37.83 -24.24 -21.84
CA ASP A 17 37.06 -25.39 -22.34
C ASP A 17 35.86 -25.81 -21.46
N GLY A 18 35.22 -24.85 -20.82
CA GLY A 18 34.05 -25.08 -19.95
C GLY A 18 34.40 -25.59 -18.55
N VAL A 19 35.69 -25.67 -18.21
CA VAL A 19 36.19 -25.96 -16.86
C VAL A 19 36.77 -24.69 -16.26
N TYR A 20 36.41 -24.40 -15.02
CA TYR A 20 36.91 -23.23 -14.31
C TYR A 20 38.16 -23.59 -13.49
N PHE A 21 39.24 -22.85 -13.71
CA PHE A 21 40.52 -23.02 -13.02
C PHE A 21 40.71 -21.87 -12.03
N PRO A 22 40.50 -22.10 -10.71
CA PRO A 22 40.76 -21.09 -9.70
C PRO A 22 42.27 -20.86 -9.56
N GLU A 23 42.68 -19.59 -9.41
CA GLU A 23 44.07 -19.29 -9.05
C GLU A 23 44.40 -19.75 -7.61
N PRO A 24 45.68 -19.96 -7.27
CA PRO A 24 46.08 -20.41 -5.92
C PRO A 24 45.53 -19.55 -4.78
N ASP A 25 45.43 -18.24 -5.01
CA ASP A 25 44.96 -17.24 -4.03
C ASP A 25 43.47 -16.89 -4.22
N CYS A 26 42.68 -17.71 -4.94
CA CYS A 26 41.27 -17.46 -5.21
C CYS A 26 40.45 -17.27 -3.92
N PHE A 27 40.67 -18.13 -2.91
CA PHE A 27 39.98 -18.01 -1.62
C PHE A 27 40.25 -16.66 -0.94
N GLU A 28 41.51 -16.22 -0.95
CA GLU A 28 41.93 -14.95 -0.35
C GLU A 28 41.40 -13.75 -1.15
N SER A 29 41.37 -13.85 -2.47
CA SER A 29 40.80 -12.84 -3.36
C SER A 29 39.30 -12.65 -3.12
N ILE A 30 38.52 -13.74 -3.00
CA ILE A 30 37.09 -13.65 -2.63
C ILE A 30 36.92 -13.03 -1.25
N ARG A 31 37.78 -13.40 -0.28
CA ARG A 31 37.77 -12.82 1.06
C ARG A 31 38.00 -11.31 1.04
N ASP A 32 38.92 -10.84 0.22
CA ASP A 32 39.20 -9.41 0.02
C ASP A 32 38.04 -8.69 -0.67
N LEU A 33 37.39 -9.29 -1.68
CA LEU A 33 36.18 -8.74 -2.29
C LEU A 33 35.05 -8.56 -1.28
N ILE A 34 34.84 -9.54 -0.38
CA ILE A 34 33.86 -9.41 0.71
C ILE A 34 34.23 -8.25 1.65
N ARG A 35 35.53 -8.06 1.97
CA ARG A 35 36.00 -6.93 2.78
C ARG A 35 35.77 -5.59 2.07
N PHE A 36 36.01 -5.50 0.77
CA PHE A 36 35.74 -4.29 0.00
C PHE A 36 34.25 -3.96 0.00
N LEU A 37 33.37 -4.94 -0.20
CA LEU A 37 31.91 -4.75 -0.15
C LEU A 37 31.40 -4.37 1.25
N ARG A 38 32.04 -4.85 2.32
CA ARG A 38 31.69 -4.45 3.69
C ARG A 38 32.02 -2.99 3.98
N ASN A 39 33.06 -2.47 3.32
CA ASN A 39 33.52 -1.09 3.47
C ASN A 39 33.02 -0.18 2.34
N ASP A 40 32.05 -0.64 1.53
CA ASP A 40 31.47 0.18 0.47
C ASP A 40 30.75 1.39 1.07
N THR A 41 30.97 2.55 0.46
CA THR A 41 30.26 3.79 0.82
C THR A 41 28.99 3.92 -0.03
N ILE A 42 28.27 5.05 0.09
CA ILE A 42 27.07 5.35 -0.71
C ILE A 42 27.33 5.27 -2.23
N THR A 43 28.59 5.45 -2.66
CA THR A 43 29.00 5.33 -4.06
C THR A 43 29.12 3.88 -4.57
N ALA A 44 29.09 2.91 -3.65
CA ALA A 44 29.08 1.46 -3.92
C ALA A 44 30.11 1.00 -4.97
N VAL A 45 31.34 1.53 -4.90
CA VAL A 45 32.38 1.32 -5.92
C VAL A 45 32.71 -0.16 -6.07
N ALA A 46 32.91 -0.90 -4.97
CA ALA A 46 33.27 -2.31 -5.06
C ALA A 46 32.15 -3.12 -5.72
N ARG A 47 30.90 -2.89 -5.34
CA ARG A 47 29.75 -3.55 -5.96
C ARG A 47 29.58 -3.22 -7.43
N ARG A 48 29.72 -1.95 -7.81
CA ARG A 48 29.60 -1.51 -9.21
C ARG A 48 30.64 -2.19 -10.08
N VAL A 49 31.90 -2.20 -9.65
CA VAL A 49 33.00 -2.85 -10.38
C VAL A 49 32.81 -4.36 -10.48
N CYS A 50 32.37 -5.03 -9.40
CA CYS A 50 32.05 -6.46 -9.43
C CYS A 50 30.87 -6.76 -10.38
N GLY A 51 29.86 -5.89 -10.39
CA GLY A 51 28.66 -6.02 -11.22
C GLY A 51 28.91 -5.74 -12.70
N GLU A 52 29.72 -4.74 -13.02
CA GLU A 52 30.13 -4.39 -14.39
C GLU A 52 30.85 -5.56 -15.08
N ARG A 53 31.73 -6.23 -14.33
CA ARG A 53 32.44 -7.43 -14.81
C ARG A 53 31.61 -8.71 -14.72
N ASN A 54 30.43 -8.65 -14.10
CA ASN A 54 29.54 -9.79 -13.86
C ASN A 54 30.27 -11.03 -13.32
N ILE A 55 31.06 -10.84 -12.26
CA ILE A 55 31.85 -11.92 -11.64
C ILE A 55 30.97 -13.07 -11.13
N VAL A 56 29.68 -12.80 -10.88
CA VAL A 56 28.69 -13.83 -10.55
C VAL A 56 28.59 -14.86 -11.68
N ARG A 57 28.47 -14.41 -12.93
CA ARG A 57 28.34 -15.28 -14.11
C ARG A 57 29.64 -15.97 -14.48
N TYR A 58 30.76 -15.24 -14.46
CA TYR A 58 32.02 -15.72 -15.03
C TYR A 58 32.93 -16.45 -14.05
N ASP A 59 32.81 -16.18 -12.74
CA ASP A 59 33.68 -16.76 -11.71
C ASP A 59 32.90 -17.54 -10.66
N LEU A 60 31.95 -16.89 -9.97
CA LEU A 60 31.33 -17.46 -8.77
C LEU A 60 30.41 -18.65 -9.08
N ILE A 61 29.56 -18.56 -10.11
CA ILE A 61 28.71 -19.69 -10.52
C ILE A 61 29.55 -20.88 -10.98
N PRO A 62 30.55 -20.72 -11.87
CA PRO A 62 31.46 -21.81 -12.21
C PRO A 62 32.16 -22.47 -11.01
N ILE A 63 32.63 -21.67 -10.04
CA ILE A 63 33.21 -22.18 -8.78
C ILE A 63 32.18 -23.00 -8.00
N MET A 64 30.96 -22.49 -7.81
CA MET A 64 29.90 -23.17 -7.04
C MET A 64 29.32 -24.40 -7.75
N LYS A 65 29.37 -24.42 -9.09
CA LYS A 65 28.88 -25.52 -9.93
C LYS A 65 29.85 -26.71 -9.95
N SER A 66 31.15 -26.45 -9.91
CA SER A 66 32.16 -27.50 -10.09
C SER A 66 32.13 -28.52 -8.94
N PRO A 67 32.07 -29.84 -9.23
CA PRO A 67 32.05 -30.88 -8.20
C PRO A 67 33.39 -31.04 -7.50
N THR A 68 34.48 -30.53 -8.07
CA THR A 68 35.84 -30.62 -7.51
C THR A 68 36.19 -29.45 -6.58
N THR A 69 35.30 -28.46 -6.46
CA THR A 69 35.51 -27.29 -5.61
C THR A 69 35.52 -27.68 -4.13
N PRO A 70 36.56 -27.30 -3.36
CA PRO A 70 36.59 -27.51 -1.91
C PRO A 70 35.43 -26.82 -1.19
N ASP A 71 34.88 -27.42 -0.14
CA ASP A 71 33.72 -26.88 0.59
C ASP A 71 33.96 -25.46 1.14
N LYS A 72 35.19 -25.17 1.59
CA LYS A 72 35.58 -23.82 2.04
C LYS A 72 35.53 -22.79 0.92
N LEU A 73 35.94 -23.17 -0.28
CA LEU A 73 35.89 -22.30 -1.45
C LEU A 73 34.45 -22.10 -1.94
N PHE A 74 33.63 -23.15 -1.88
CA PHE A 74 32.20 -23.05 -2.14
C PHE A 74 31.51 -22.09 -1.16
N ASP A 75 31.73 -22.23 0.16
CA ASP A 75 31.07 -21.38 1.15
C ASP A 75 31.44 -19.90 0.98
N ILE A 76 32.71 -19.59 0.75
CA ILE A 76 33.12 -18.20 0.57
C ILE A 76 32.60 -17.60 -0.75
N ALA A 77 32.56 -18.39 -1.83
CA ALA A 77 31.95 -17.98 -3.10
C ALA A 77 30.45 -17.73 -2.94
N LEU A 78 29.73 -18.60 -2.21
CA LEU A 78 28.32 -18.45 -1.90
C LEU A 78 28.07 -17.17 -1.08
N ARG A 79 28.90 -16.89 -0.08
CA ARG A 79 28.80 -15.65 0.72
C ARG A 79 28.99 -14.40 -0.13
N LEU A 80 29.96 -14.40 -1.05
CA LEU A 80 30.15 -13.28 -1.97
C LEU A 80 28.96 -13.15 -2.93
N ALA A 81 28.45 -14.25 -3.47
CA ALA A 81 27.29 -14.26 -4.37
C ALA A 81 26.03 -13.69 -3.68
N ILE A 82 25.74 -14.08 -2.43
CA ILE A 82 24.62 -13.54 -1.64
C ILE A 82 24.79 -12.04 -1.44
N ASN A 83 26.00 -11.60 -1.07
CA ASN A 83 26.28 -10.20 -0.86
C ASN A 83 26.03 -9.40 -2.15
N LEU A 84 26.52 -9.88 -3.30
CA LEU A 84 26.36 -9.22 -4.59
C LEU A 84 24.92 -9.23 -5.10
N CYS A 85 24.15 -10.29 -4.83
CA CYS A 85 22.78 -10.48 -5.32
C CYS A 85 21.70 -9.91 -4.39
N GLN A 86 22.06 -9.29 -3.26
CA GLN A 86 21.07 -8.69 -2.36
C GLN A 86 20.25 -7.59 -3.06
N PRO A 87 18.93 -7.47 -2.78
CA PRO A 87 18.11 -6.40 -3.33
C PRO A 87 18.72 -5.03 -3.07
N VAL A 88 18.78 -4.16 -4.09
CA VAL A 88 19.45 -2.86 -3.99
C VAL A 88 18.82 -1.99 -2.92
N SER A 89 17.49 -2.11 -2.71
CA SER A 89 16.79 -1.44 -1.62
C SER A 89 17.39 -1.70 -0.24
N LEU A 90 17.94 -2.89 0.04
CA LEU A 90 18.56 -3.20 1.34
C LEU A 90 19.82 -2.38 1.58
N MET A 91 20.54 -2.02 0.51
CA MET A 91 21.73 -1.19 0.63
C MET A 91 21.41 0.25 1.01
N PHE A 92 20.24 0.74 0.61
CA PHE A 92 19.75 2.07 0.91
C PHE A 92 18.76 2.06 2.09
N GLY A 93 18.94 1.14 3.04
CA GLY A 93 18.13 1.08 4.27
C GLY A 93 16.65 0.77 4.06
N GLY A 94 16.30 0.09 2.96
CA GLY A 94 14.92 -0.22 2.58
C GLY A 94 14.20 0.92 1.86
N ARG A 95 14.86 2.07 1.63
CA ARG A 95 14.25 3.26 1.02
C ARG A 95 14.81 3.52 -0.38
N HIS A 96 14.01 4.23 -1.17
CA HIS A 96 14.45 4.70 -2.49
C HIS A 96 15.33 5.94 -2.33
N PRO A 97 16.40 6.09 -3.11
CA PRO A 97 17.23 7.30 -3.05
C PRO A 97 16.44 8.56 -3.46
N GLU A 98 16.69 9.67 -2.76
CA GLU A 98 16.08 10.97 -3.07
C GLU A 98 16.96 11.79 -4.03
N ASP A 99 18.28 11.69 -3.90
CA ASP A 99 19.22 12.44 -4.74
C ASP A 99 19.37 11.82 -6.13
N LYS A 100 19.60 12.68 -7.12
CA LYS A 100 19.77 12.26 -8.52
C LYS A 100 20.99 11.36 -8.70
N GLU A 101 22.10 11.65 -8.03
CA GLU A 101 23.35 10.88 -8.17
C GLU A 101 23.23 9.47 -7.57
N THR A 102 22.66 9.37 -6.37
CA THR A 102 22.42 8.09 -5.70
C THR A 102 21.35 7.28 -6.42
N TRP A 103 20.36 7.94 -7.05
CA TRP A 103 19.40 7.29 -7.93
C TRP A 103 20.06 6.67 -9.18
N LEU A 104 21.02 7.34 -9.81
CA LEU A 104 21.77 6.78 -10.95
C LEU A 104 22.58 5.54 -10.52
N ILE A 105 23.22 5.60 -9.35
CA ILE A 105 23.95 4.46 -8.77
C ILE A 105 22.98 3.30 -8.51
N TYR A 106 21.81 3.58 -7.94
CA TYR A 106 20.77 2.57 -7.70
C TYR A 106 20.35 1.87 -9.00
N GLN A 107 20.07 2.63 -10.06
CA GLN A 107 19.70 2.09 -11.36
C GLN A 107 20.82 1.27 -12.01
N GLU A 108 22.07 1.70 -11.86
CA GLU A 108 23.24 0.97 -12.37
C GLU A 108 23.38 -0.39 -11.69
N ILE A 109 23.25 -0.44 -10.37
CA ILE A 109 23.35 -1.70 -9.61
C ILE A 109 22.17 -2.62 -9.93
N GLU A 110 20.94 -2.10 -10.03
CA GLU A 110 19.78 -2.87 -10.49
C GLU A 110 19.99 -3.44 -11.90
N LYS A 111 20.60 -2.67 -12.81
CA LYS A 111 20.98 -3.17 -14.14
C LYS A 111 21.99 -4.31 -14.06
N ASN A 112 23.01 -4.18 -13.21
CA ASN A 112 24.02 -5.22 -13.02
C ASN A 112 23.42 -6.51 -12.45
N LEU A 113 22.47 -6.41 -11.50
CA LEU A 113 21.72 -7.57 -10.99
C LEU A 113 20.89 -8.25 -12.08
N ARG A 114 20.19 -7.47 -12.91
CA ARG A 114 19.43 -8.04 -14.04
C ARG A 114 20.34 -8.82 -14.99
N ASN A 115 21.54 -8.31 -15.27
CA ASN A 115 22.51 -9.00 -16.12
C ASN A 115 23.06 -10.31 -15.52
N SER A 116 23.04 -10.47 -14.19
CA SER A 116 23.47 -11.72 -13.55
C SER A 116 22.36 -12.77 -13.46
N LYS A 117 21.08 -12.37 -13.49
CA LYS A 117 19.91 -13.27 -13.34
C LYS A 117 19.94 -14.46 -14.30
N GLU A 118 20.22 -14.22 -15.58
CA GLU A 118 20.25 -15.28 -16.61
C GLU A 118 21.28 -16.38 -16.28
N ALA A 119 22.40 -16.04 -15.65
CA ALA A 119 23.45 -17.00 -15.33
C ALA A 119 23.01 -18.04 -14.30
N PHE A 120 21.98 -17.75 -13.50
CA PHE A 120 21.43 -18.68 -12.53
C PHE A 120 20.47 -19.71 -13.15
N GLY A 121 20.14 -19.62 -14.44
CA GLY A 121 19.38 -20.65 -15.17
C GLY A 121 20.14 -21.97 -15.39
N ASP A 122 21.03 -22.37 -14.47
CA ASP A 122 21.88 -23.55 -14.58
C ASP A 122 21.41 -24.67 -13.64
N VAL A 123 20.91 -25.77 -14.23
CA VAL A 123 20.41 -26.95 -13.51
C VAL A 123 21.49 -27.54 -12.59
N GLN A 124 22.76 -27.55 -13.01
CA GLN A 124 23.84 -28.18 -12.25
C GLN A 124 24.18 -27.39 -10.98
N LEU A 125 24.05 -26.06 -11.02
CA LEU A 125 24.22 -25.22 -9.82
C LEU A 125 23.19 -25.61 -8.75
N PHE A 126 21.92 -25.68 -9.13
CA PHE A 126 20.85 -26.06 -8.20
C PHE A 126 20.92 -27.52 -7.76
N LYS A 127 21.48 -28.43 -8.57
CA LYS A 127 21.81 -29.79 -8.11
C LYS A 127 22.88 -29.78 -7.01
N THR A 128 23.88 -28.91 -7.10
CA THR A 128 24.86 -28.76 -6.02
C THR A 128 24.22 -28.20 -4.74
N PHE A 129 23.30 -27.23 -4.88
CA PHE A 129 22.54 -26.68 -3.75
C PHE A 129 21.62 -27.73 -3.10
N GLU A 130 20.89 -28.49 -3.91
CA GLU A 130 20.06 -29.60 -3.47
C GLU A 130 20.88 -30.62 -2.67
N ARG A 131 21.98 -31.12 -3.23
CA ARG A 131 22.83 -32.11 -2.55
C ARG A 131 23.36 -31.60 -1.20
N LYS A 132 23.81 -30.35 -1.13
CA LYS A 132 24.34 -29.76 0.11
C LYS A 132 23.25 -29.57 1.16
N ALA A 133 22.06 -29.09 0.75
CA ALA A 133 20.93 -28.94 1.66
C ALA A 133 20.37 -30.30 2.11
N ALA A 134 20.23 -31.27 1.21
CA ALA A 134 19.79 -32.63 1.53
C ALA A 134 20.71 -33.31 2.55
N THR A 135 22.02 -33.07 2.48
CA THR A 135 22.98 -33.60 3.46
C THR A 135 22.68 -33.13 4.88
N TYR A 136 22.27 -31.87 5.06
CA TYR A 136 21.90 -31.33 6.37
C TYR A 136 20.59 -31.94 6.89
N PHE A 137 19.56 -32.06 6.04
CA PHE A 137 18.26 -32.59 6.46
C PHE A 137 18.23 -34.12 6.60
N ALA A 138 19.20 -34.83 6.02
CA ALA A 138 19.38 -36.27 6.21
C ALA A 138 19.93 -36.63 7.60
N GLN A 139 20.57 -35.68 8.30
CA GLN A 139 21.08 -35.87 9.65
C GLN A 139 19.97 -35.77 10.69
N ASP A 140 20.11 -36.53 11.79
CA ASP A 140 19.21 -36.42 12.93
C ASP A 140 19.37 -35.05 13.61
N TRP A 141 18.30 -34.52 14.18
CA TRP A 141 18.24 -33.14 14.65
C TRP A 141 19.30 -32.79 15.71
N LEU A 142 19.73 -33.79 16.51
CA LEU A 142 20.76 -33.66 17.54
C LEU A 142 22.19 -33.56 16.98
N GLU A 143 22.43 -34.11 15.79
CA GLU A 143 23.76 -34.19 15.17
C GLU A 143 24.03 -33.02 14.22
N ARG A 144 23.04 -32.14 14.04
CA ARG A 144 23.11 -31.03 13.09
C ARG A 144 24.01 -29.92 13.59
N ASP A 145 25.06 -29.67 12.81
CA ASP A 145 26.00 -28.60 13.03
C ASP A 145 25.43 -27.22 12.65
N GLU A 146 25.79 -26.19 13.43
CA GLU A 146 25.39 -24.80 13.19
C GLU A 146 26.04 -24.25 11.92
N GLU A 147 27.27 -24.66 11.58
CA GLU A 147 27.93 -24.25 10.33
C GLU A 147 27.15 -24.73 9.10
N MET A 148 26.64 -25.96 9.13
CA MET A 148 25.82 -26.52 8.06
C MET A 148 24.44 -25.87 8.01
N LYS A 149 23.84 -25.51 9.17
CA LYS A 149 22.61 -24.71 9.21
C LYS A 149 22.79 -23.38 8.48
N LEU A 150 23.86 -22.64 8.79
CA LEU A 150 24.17 -21.36 8.14
C LEU A 150 24.41 -21.52 6.63
N LEU A 151 25.02 -22.62 6.20
CA LEU A 151 25.20 -22.93 4.78
C LEU A 151 23.85 -23.09 4.06
N VAL A 152 22.90 -23.82 4.67
CA VAL A 152 21.55 -24.00 4.11
C VAL A 152 20.78 -22.68 4.06
N GLU A 153 20.81 -21.89 5.13
CA GLU A 153 20.19 -20.56 5.16
C GLU A 153 20.75 -19.65 4.06
N ARG A 154 22.06 -19.71 3.82
CA ARG A 154 22.73 -18.98 2.72
C ARG A 154 22.25 -19.44 1.34
N ILE A 155 22.10 -20.74 1.12
CA ILE A 155 21.56 -21.29 -0.13
C ILE A 155 20.13 -20.79 -0.36
N PHE A 156 19.29 -20.80 0.66
CA PHE A 156 17.91 -20.32 0.57
C PHE A 156 17.84 -18.80 0.35
N ALA A 157 18.69 -18.04 1.04
CA ALA A 157 18.79 -16.60 0.84
C ALA A 157 19.20 -16.25 -0.59
N LEU A 158 20.23 -16.92 -1.15
CA LEU A 158 20.64 -16.70 -2.54
C LEU A 158 19.51 -17.07 -3.50
N SER A 159 18.89 -18.24 -3.34
CA SER A 159 17.80 -18.70 -4.19
C SER A 159 16.65 -17.69 -4.22
N ARG A 160 16.26 -17.18 -3.05
CA ARG A 160 15.22 -16.14 -2.91
C ARG A 160 15.63 -14.83 -3.58
N TYR A 161 16.87 -14.39 -3.38
CA TYR A 161 17.37 -13.12 -3.93
C TYR A 161 17.38 -13.15 -5.45
N VAL A 162 17.88 -14.23 -6.03
CA VAL A 162 17.94 -14.41 -7.49
C VAL A 162 16.54 -14.42 -8.11
N LEU A 163 15.58 -15.12 -7.49
CA LEU A 163 14.17 -15.10 -7.93
C LEU A 163 13.54 -13.70 -7.82
N ALA A 164 14.00 -12.87 -6.88
CA ALA A 164 13.51 -11.50 -6.68
C ALA A 164 14.06 -10.47 -7.66
N ILE A 165 15.11 -10.80 -8.44
CA ILE A 165 15.65 -9.91 -9.45
C ILE A 165 14.60 -9.70 -10.57
N SER A 166 14.42 -8.44 -10.97
CA SER A 166 13.49 -8.06 -12.05
C SER A 166 13.92 -8.65 -13.41
N ASP A 167 13.03 -8.59 -14.39
CA ASP A 167 13.31 -9.14 -15.73
C ASP A 167 14.35 -8.32 -16.49
N THR A 168 15.10 -9.00 -17.35
CA THR A 168 16.16 -8.37 -18.15
C THR A 168 15.54 -7.54 -19.27
N ASP A 169 16.30 -6.58 -19.80
CA ASP A 169 15.82 -5.79 -20.95
C ASP A 169 15.58 -6.68 -22.18
N LEU A 170 16.33 -7.78 -22.31
CA LEU A 170 16.13 -8.80 -23.36
C LEU A 170 14.79 -9.53 -23.23
N ASP A 171 14.31 -9.76 -22.00
CA ASP A 171 13.05 -10.45 -21.77
C ASP A 171 11.83 -9.65 -22.27
N LYS A 172 11.96 -8.32 -22.41
CA LYS A 172 10.90 -7.43 -22.92
C LYS A 172 10.71 -7.54 -24.44
N GLU A 173 11.74 -7.98 -25.16
CA GLU A 173 11.73 -8.09 -26.62
C GLU A 173 11.46 -9.52 -27.11
N ARG A 174 11.32 -10.49 -26.19
CA ARG A 174 11.16 -11.91 -26.51
C ARG A 174 9.76 -12.28 -27.00
N THR A 175 9.70 -13.32 -27.82
CA THR A 175 8.42 -13.91 -28.20
C THR A 175 7.89 -14.81 -27.07
N PRO A 176 6.57 -15.02 -26.95
CA PRO A 176 5.99 -15.90 -25.92
C PRO A 176 6.44 -17.37 -25.99
N GLN A 177 7.14 -17.78 -27.07
CA GLN A 177 7.68 -19.14 -27.22
C GLN A 177 9.10 -19.25 -26.65
N ASP A 178 9.80 -18.13 -26.48
CA ASP A 178 11.14 -18.10 -25.92
C ASP A 178 11.09 -18.15 -24.39
N MET A 179 12.02 -18.87 -23.78
CA MET A 179 12.12 -18.89 -22.31
C MET A 179 12.68 -17.57 -21.80
N ASN A 180 11.93 -16.90 -20.91
CA ASN A 180 12.41 -15.76 -20.11
C ASN A 180 13.54 -16.20 -19.17
N SER A 181 14.44 -15.29 -18.78
CA SER A 181 15.42 -15.52 -17.69
C SER A 181 14.78 -16.09 -16.42
N HIS A 182 13.58 -15.63 -16.04
CA HIS A 182 12.84 -16.20 -14.90
C HIS A 182 12.36 -17.63 -15.16
N ASP A 183 11.86 -17.93 -16.36
CA ASP A 183 11.44 -19.28 -16.76
C ASP A 183 12.61 -20.26 -16.74
N GLN A 184 13.79 -19.84 -17.20
CA GLN A 184 15.02 -20.65 -17.16
C GLN A 184 15.42 -20.98 -15.72
N LEU A 185 15.33 -20.00 -14.82
CA LEU A 185 15.60 -20.18 -13.40
C LEU A 185 14.58 -21.12 -12.72
N VAL A 186 13.28 -20.94 -13.00
CA VAL A 186 12.22 -21.82 -12.51
C VAL A 186 12.48 -23.25 -12.98
N LEU A 187 12.77 -23.43 -14.27
CA LEU A 187 13.09 -24.76 -14.83
C LEU A 187 14.31 -25.38 -14.14
N ALA A 188 15.39 -24.61 -13.94
CA ALA A 188 16.60 -25.09 -13.26
C ALA A 188 16.34 -25.55 -11.82
N ILE A 189 15.52 -24.82 -11.06
CA ILE A 189 15.14 -25.18 -9.69
C ILE A 189 14.30 -26.47 -9.66
N LEU A 190 13.38 -26.64 -10.61
CA LEU A 190 12.48 -27.79 -10.62
C LEU A 190 13.15 -29.05 -11.18
N GLU A 191 13.92 -28.94 -12.27
CA GLU A 191 14.61 -30.07 -12.90
C GLU A 191 15.83 -30.57 -12.08
N SER A 192 16.42 -29.72 -11.25
CA SER A 192 17.51 -30.12 -10.35
C SER A 192 17.06 -31.00 -9.19
N GLY A 193 15.74 -31.08 -8.91
CA GLY A 193 15.20 -31.72 -7.71
C GLY A 193 15.17 -30.80 -6.49
N PHE A 194 15.72 -29.59 -6.58
CA PHE A 194 15.74 -28.62 -5.47
C PHE A 194 14.31 -28.25 -5.04
N GLY A 195 13.40 -28.03 -5.98
CA GLY A 195 11.99 -27.78 -5.66
C GLY A 195 11.32 -28.91 -4.87
N LYS A 196 11.65 -30.17 -5.20
CA LYS A 196 11.11 -31.35 -4.50
C LYS A 196 11.64 -31.43 -3.06
N LEU A 197 12.94 -31.19 -2.87
CA LEU A 197 13.55 -31.12 -1.55
C LEU A 197 12.87 -30.05 -0.66
N LEU A 198 12.57 -28.86 -1.21
CA LEU A 198 11.87 -27.81 -0.46
C LEU A 198 10.47 -28.27 -0.01
N VAL A 199 9.74 -29.01 -0.85
CA VAL A 199 8.44 -29.58 -0.48
C VAL A 199 8.61 -30.59 0.65
N GLU A 200 9.58 -31.49 0.57
CA GLU A 200 9.87 -32.48 1.62
C GLU A 200 10.23 -31.82 2.97
N ILE A 201 11.06 -30.77 2.97
CA ILE A 201 11.40 -30.02 4.18
C ILE A 201 10.16 -29.36 4.79
N SER A 202 9.33 -28.73 3.95
CA SER A 202 8.09 -28.09 4.39
C SER A 202 6.99 -29.08 4.82
N GLU A 203 7.13 -30.36 4.50
CA GLU A 203 6.27 -31.42 5.00
C GLU A 203 6.60 -31.78 6.47
N ASN A 204 7.83 -31.54 6.92
CA ASN A 204 8.23 -31.82 8.29
C ASN A 204 7.93 -30.63 9.22
N SER A 205 7.21 -30.88 10.33
CA SER A 205 6.92 -29.86 11.34
C SER A 205 8.13 -29.46 12.19
N ALA A 206 9.16 -30.31 12.27
CA ALA A 206 10.38 -30.01 13.01
C ALA A 206 11.18 -28.86 12.37
N GLU A 207 11.06 -28.68 11.05
CA GLU A 207 11.88 -27.73 10.28
C GLU A 207 11.26 -26.32 10.20
N ARG A 208 10.54 -25.90 11.25
CA ARG A 208 9.77 -24.65 11.27
C ARG A 208 10.62 -23.40 11.00
N ASP A 209 11.88 -23.42 11.43
CA ASP A 209 12.85 -22.34 11.20
C ASP A 209 13.04 -22.01 9.70
N PHE A 210 12.88 -23.01 8.83
CA PHE A 210 13.07 -22.86 7.39
C PHE A 210 11.79 -22.56 6.61
N HIS A 211 10.62 -22.75 7.22
CA HIS A 211 9.33 -22.63 6.52
C HIS A 211 9.12 -21.25 5.89
N LEU A 212 9.55 -20.17 6.56
CA LEU A 212 9.40 -18.82 5.99
C LEU A 212 10.26 -18.64 4.73
N TRP A 213 11.49 -19.13 4.73
CA TRP A 213 12.36 -19.11 3.55
C TRP A 213 11.73 -19.87 2.38
N ILE A 214 11.19 -21.06 2.65
CA ILE A 214 10.54 -21.90 1.64
C ILE A 214 9.29 -21.20 1.09
N LEU A 215 8.47 -20.60 1.96
CA LEU A 215 7.29 -19.84 1.55
C LEU A 215 7.67 -18.68 0.61
N GLU A 216 8.72 -17.92 0.93
CA GLU A 216 9.18 -16.82 0.07
C GLU A 216 9.71 -17.32 -1.27
N ILE A 217 10.44 -18.43 -1.29
CA ILE A 217 10.92 -19.06 -2.53
C ILE A 217 9.74 -19.52 -3.38
N PHE A 218 8.75 -20.20 -2.81
CA PHE A 218 7.55 -20.65 -3.54
C PHE A 218 6.74 -19.47 -4.09
N ALA A 219 6.53 -18.43 -3.28
CA ALA A 219 5.84 -17.23 -3.74
C ALA A 219 6.56 -16.58 -4.93
N MET A 220 7.89 -16.50 -4.86
CA MET A 220 8.70 -15.89 -5.92
C MET A 220 8.83 -16.76 -7.18
N LEU A 221 8.81 -18.09 -7.05
CA LEU A 221 8.70 -19.02 -8.18
C LEU A 221 7.39 -18.85 -8.95
N LEU A 222 6.30 -18.46 -8.27
CA LEU A 222 4.95 -18.40 -8.85
C LEU A 222 4.54 -16.99 -9.29
N LYS A 223 5.24 -15.95 -8.83
CA LYS A 223 4.84 -14.54 -8.97
C LYS A 223 4.61 -14.08 -10.41
N GLN A 224 5.40 -14.57 -11.36
CA GLN A 224 5.33 -14.16 -12.77
C GLN A 224 4.36 -15.01 -13.62
N HIS A 225 3.74 -16.04 -13.03
CA HIS A 225 2.87 -16.95 -13.75
C HIS A 225 1.40 -16.71 -13.42
N GLU A 226 0.52 -16.88 -14.41
CA GLU A 226 -0.91 -16.97 -14.17
C GLU A 226 -1.31 -18.42 -13.88
N ALA A 227 -2.05 -18.64 -12.79
CA ALA A 227 -2.50 -19.98 -12.39
C ALA A 227 -3.28 -20.66 -13.52
N ARG A 228 -4.10 -19.91 -14.27
CA ARG A 228 -4.85 -20.41 -15.41
C ARG A 228 -3.95 -21.06 -16.47
N ASP A 229 -2.87 -20.40 -16.86
CA ASP A 229 -2.00 -20.87 -17.94
C ASP A 229 -1.26 -22.15 -17.54
N VAL A 230 -0.86 -22.25 -16.27
CA VAL A 230 -0.21 -23.45 -15.70
C VAL A 230 -1.21 -24.61 -15.62
N VAL A 231 -2.47 -24.32 -15.28
CA VAL A 231 -3.50 -25.36 -15.24
C VAL A 231 -3.78 -25.92 -16.64
N GLU A 232 -3.91 -25.05 -17.65
CA GLU A 232 -4.22 -25.45 -19.02
C GLU A 232 -3.11 -26.29 -19.69
N ALA A 233 -1.85 -26.17 -19.24
CA ALA A 233 -0.69 -26.82 -19.83
C ALA A 233 -0.70 -28.37 -19.82
N GLY A 234 -1.50 -28.99 -18.95
CA GLY A 234 -1.64 -30.45 -18.88
C GLY A 234 -2.81 -31.03 -19.69
N SER A 235 -3.73 -30.17 -20.15
CA SER A 235 -5.02 -30.61 -20.74
C SER A 235 -5.10 -30.39 -22.24
N ILE A 236 -4.31 -29.48 -22.81
CA ILE A 236 -4.43 -29.07 -24.20
C ILE A 236 -3.43 -29.84 -25.08
N ARG A 237 -3.92 -30.45 -26.17
CA ARG A 237 -3.02 -30.99 -27.21
C ARG A 237 -2.30 -29.81 -27.86
N THR A 238 -0.98 -29.87 -28.02
CA THR A 238 -0.15 -28.81 -28.63
C THR A 238 -0.73 -28.23 -29.93
N ALA A 239 -1.44 -29.02 -30.73
CA ALA A 239 -2.12 -28.57 -31.96
C ALA A 239 -3.34 -27.66 -31.70
N GLU A 240 -4.11 -27.93 -30.65
CA GLU A 240 -5.29 -27.12 -30.26
C GLU A 240 -4.88 -25.79 -29.65
N GLU A 241 -3.80 -25.79 -28.85
CA GLU A 241 -3.23 -24.56 -28.29
C GLU A 241 -2.72 -23.64 -29.41
N ARG A 242 -1.94 -24.20 -30.35
CA ARG A 242 -1.50 -23.45 -31.54
C ARG A 242 -2.66 -22.86 -32.32
N LYS A 243 -3.74 -23.62 -32.51
CA LYS A 243 -4.94 -23.13 -33.21
C LYS A 243 -5.66 -22.03 -32.43
N ARG A 244 -5.74 -22.13 -31.10
CA ARG A 244 -6.32 -21.07 -30.25
C ARG A 244 -5.47 -19.80 -30.30
N GLN A 245 -4.15 -19.93 -30.16
CA GLN A 245 -3.21 -18.81 -30.28
C GLN A 245 -3.27 -18.16 -31.67
N GLU A 246 -3.37 -18.95 -32.73
CA GLU A 246 -3.54 -18.44 -34.09
C GLU A 246 -4.86 -17.66 -34.25
N ASN A 247 -5.96 -18.17 -33.68
CA ASN A 247 -7.25 -17.48 -33.70
C ASN A 247 -7.23 -16.19 -32.87
N GLU A 248 -6.59 -16.18 -31.71
CA GLU A 248 -6.42 -14.97 -30.89
C GLU A 248 -5.54 -13.94 -31.59
N MET A 249 -4.43 -14.37 -32.19
CA MET A 249 -3.56 -13.52 -32.99
C MET A 249 -4.33 -12.91 -34.17
N ARG A 250 -5.12 -13.71 -34.90
CA ARG A 250 -5.98 -13.21 -35.99
C ARG A 250 -6.97 -12.16 -35.49
N LYS A 251 -7.63 -12.37 -34.35
CA LYS A 251 -8.53 -11.37 -33.75
C LYS A 251 -7.80 -10.08 -33.40
N VAL A 252 -6.60 -10.16 -32.83
CA VAL A 252 -5.80 -8.97 -32.51
C VAL A 252 -5.38 -8.23 -33.77
N VAL A 253 -4.94 -8.96 -34.81
CA VAL A 253 -4.62 -8.37 -36.12
C VAL A 253 -5.87 -7.71 -36.73
N GLU A 254 -7.03 -8.37 -36.69
CA GLU A 254 -8.29 -7.80 -37.18
C GLU A 254 -8.65 -6.51 -36.42
N GLN A 255 -8.59 -6.50 -35.08
CA GLN A 255 -8.84 -5.30 -34.28
C GLN A 255 -7.85 -4.17 -34.58
N GLU A 256 -6.56 -4.48 -34.75
CA GLU A 256 -5.55 -3.46 -35.05
C GLU A 256 -5.71 -2.94 -36.48
N THR A 257 -6.02 -3.80 -37.45
CA THR A 257 -6.35 -3.38 -38.82
C THR A 257 -7.61 -2.52 -38.85
N GLU A 258 -8.65 -2.84 -38.07
CA GLU A 258 -9.85 -2.02 -37.96
C GLU A 258 -9.54 -0.66 -37.32
N LYS A 259 -8.75 -0.62 -36.24
CA LYS A 259 -8.26 0.64 -35.65
C LYS A 259 -7.47 1.46 -36.65
N GLN A 260 -6.58 0.84 -37.41
CA GLN A 260 -5.81 1.51 -38.45
C GLN A 260 -6.71 2.03 -39.58
N LEU A 261 -7.71 1.25 -40.01
CA LEU A 261 -8.69 1.66 -41.00
C LEU A 261 -9.55 2.81 -40.49
N ASN A 262 -10.02 2.78 -39.24
CA ASN A 262 -10.76 3.87 -38.63
C ASN A 262 -9.91 5.14 -38.52
N LYS A 263 -8.62 5.02 -38.12
CA LYS A 263 -7.67 6.14 -38.19
C LYS A 263 -7.54 6.67 -39.61
N ARG A 264 -7.40 5.80 -40.62
CA ARG A 264 -7.34 6.19 -42.05
C ARG A 264 -8.63 6.85 -42.54
N ARG A 265 -9.81 6.41 -42.11
CA ARG A 265 -11.12 7.01 -42.44
C ARG A 265 -11.28 8.43 -41.91
N CYS A 266 -10.64 8.73 -40.78
CA CYS A 266 -10.62 10.05 -40.16
C CYS A 266 -9.51 10.97 -40.72
N ILE A 267 -8.54 10.43 -41.46
CA ILE A 267 -7.49 11.20 -42.13
C ILE A 267 -8.00 11.67 -43.51
N SER A 268 -7.60 12.88 -43.89
CA SER A 268 -7.88 13.42 -45.24
C SER A 268 -7.25 12.53 -46.30
N SER A 269 -7.98 12.22 -47.37
CA SER A 269 -7.46 11.49 -48.53
C SER A 269 -6.41 12.27 -49.31
N ARG A 270 -6.32 13.58 -49.10
CA ARG A 270 -5.38 14.50 -49.76
C ARG A 270 -4.36 15.04 -48.76
N HIS A 271 -3.17 15.37 -49.28
CA HIS A 271 -2.08 15.96 -48.51
C HIS A 271 -2.50 17.27 -47.80
N THR A 272 -1.78 17.62 -46.73
CA THR A 272 -2.12 18.71 -45.82
C THR A 272 -2.18 20.10 -46.46
N ALA A 273 -1.51 20.33 -47.59
CA ALA A 273 -1.57 21.61 -48.31
C ALA A 273 -2.83 21.76 -49.20
N PHE A 274 -3.56 20.67 -49.45
CA PHE A 274 -4.86 20.69 -50.15
C PHE A 274 -6.04 20.84 -49.18
N ALA A 275 -5.82 21.43 -48.00
CA ALA A 275 -6.86 21.53 -47.00
C ALA A 275 -7.73 22.77 -47.29
N GLY A 276 -8.95 22.57 -47.79
CA GLY A 276 -9.91 23.66 -48.03
C GLY A 276 -10.38 24.32 -46.73
N SER A 277 -10.80 25.58 -46.82
CA SER A 277 -11.33 26.36 -45.70
C SER A 277 -12.85 26.23 -45.60
N TYR A 278 -13.34 25.81 -44.44
CA TYR A 278 -14.76 25.64 -44.13
C TYR A 278 -15.18 26.58 -43.02
N ILE A 279 -16.43 27.02 -43.02
CA ILE A 279 -17.00 27.90 -42.00
C ILE A 279 -18.03 27.11 -41.20
N LEU A 280 -17.78 26.93 -39.90
CA LEU A 280 -18.72 26.33 -38.96
C LEU A 280 -19.54 27.43 -38.30
N LYS A 281 -20.84 27.45 -38.59
CA LYS A 281 -21.79 28.41 -38.02
C LYS A 281 -22.23 27.99 -36.62
N GLY A 282 -22.31 28.94 -35.70
CA GLY A 282 -22.83 28.73 -34.34
C GLY A 282 -21.81 28.34 -33.27
N LEU A 283 -20.50 28.30 -33.59
CA LEU A 283 -19.42 28.13 -32.62
C LEU A 283 -18.67 29.45 -32.44
N LYS A 284 -18.78 30.06 -31.25
CA LYS A 284 -18.18 31.36 -30.93
C LYS A 284 -16.70 31.41 -31.32
N ALA A 285 -16.37 32.31 -32.24
CA ALA A 285 -15.03 32.60 -32.70
C ALA A 285 -14.73 34.10 -32.51
N ILE A 286 -13.49 34.51 -32.72
CA ILE A 286 -13.05 35.92 -32.52
C ILE A 286 -13.61 36.87 -33.60
N ASN A 287 -14.27 36.35 -34.64
CA ASN A 287 -14.84 37.16 -35.72
C ASN A 287 -16.18 37.81 -35.31
N LYS A 288 -16.54 38.94 -35.95
CA LYS A 288 -17.79 39.70 -35.70
C LYS A 288 -19.05 38.84 -35.84
N ASP A 289 -19.04 37.89 -36.77
CA ASP A 289 -20.18 37.00 -37.04
C ASP A 289 -20.17 35.71 -36.19
N ASN A 290 -19.22 35.56 -35.24
CA ASN A 290 -19.06 34.37 -34.38
C ASN A 290 -18.97 33.03 -35.14
N ASP A 291 -18.52 33.05 -36.39
CA ASP A 291 -18.33 31.84 -37.21
C ASP A 291 -16.88 31.35 -37.17
N MET A 292 -16.69 30.05 -36.96
CA MET A 292 -15.35 29.46 -36.85
C MET A 292 -14.85 28.93 -38.19
N VAL A 293 -13.69 29.42 -38.63
CA VAL A 293 -13.02 28.92 -39.85
C VAL A 293 -12.15 27.71 -39.52
N VAL A 294 -12.37 26.59 -40.20
CA VAL A 294 -11.56 25.37 -40.07
C VAL A 294 -11.02 24.95 -41.42
N ASN A 295 -9.70 24.74 -41.48
CA ASN A 295 -9.00 24.36 -42.70
C ASN A 295 -9.01 22.83 -42.92
N LYS A 296 -10.01 22.11 -42.42
CA LYS A 296 -10.16 20.65 -42.57
C LYS A 296 -11.64 20.30 -42.67
N VAL A 297 -11.97 19.33 -43.52
CA VAL A 297 -13.33 18.76 -43.59
C VAL A 297 -13.59 18.02 -42.27
N ILE A 298 -14.47 18.58 -41.44
CA ILE A 298 -14.94 17.91 -40.22
C ILE A 298 -16.17 17.10 -40.58
N LYS A 299 -16.09 15.76 -40.45
CA LYS A 299 -17.21 14.85 -40.73
C LYS A 299 -18.24 14.82 -39.59
N ASN A 300 -17.78 15.01 -38.36
CA ASN A 300 -18.60 15.05 -37.15
C ASN A 300 -18.29 16.31 -36.33
N CYS A 301 -19.29 17.15 -36.05
CA CYS A 301 -19.11 18.36 -35.24
C CYS A 301 -18.67 18.09 -33.79
N ASN A 302 -18.83 16.86 -33.29
CA ASN A 302 -18.36 16.47 -31.95
C ASN A 302 -16.85 16.19 -31.91
N ASP A 303 -16.20 15.96 -33.06
CA ASP A 303 -14.76 15.64 -33.16
C ASP A 303 -13.88 16.90 -33.34
N ILE A 304 -14.38 18.09 -32.98
CA ILE A 304 -13.64 19.37 -33.03
C ILE A 304 -12.64 19.44 -31.86
N ASP A 305 -11.76 18.47 -31.81
CA ASP A 305 -10.76 18.27 -30.77
C ASP A 305 -9.51 19.14 -31.04
N HIS A 306 -9.42 19.71 -32.24
CA HIS A 306 -8.30 20.56 -32.68
C HIS A 306 -8.22 21.91 -31.93
N LEU A 307 -9.34 22.38 -31.36
CA LEU A 307 -9.37 23.57 -30.50
C LEU A 307 -8.82 23.27 -29.10
N ASN A 308 -9.05 22.06 -28.60
CA ASN A 308 -8.62 21.64 -27.26
C ASN A 308 -7.16 21.20 -27.23
N LYS A 309 -6.62 20.66 -28.34
CA LYS A 309 -5.22 20.19 -28.42
C LYS A 309 -4.17 21.31 -28.45
N ARG A 310 -4.54 22.54 -28.82
CA ARG A 310 -3.63 23.70 -28.82
C ARG A 310 -3.56 24.41 -27.47
N LYS A 311 -4.51 24.16 -26.57
CA LYS A 311 -4.40 24.60 -25.17
C LYS A 311 -3.47 23.64 -24.44
N ILE A 312 -2.55 24.18 -23.65
CA ILE A 312 -1.69 23.39 -22.76
C ILE A 312 -2.61 22.48 -21.94
N GLN A 313 -2.58 21.18 -22.19
CA GLN A 313 -3.32 20.24 -21.35
C GLN A 313 -2.75 20.35 -19.94
N HIS A 314 -3.62 20.62 -18.96
CA HIS A 314 -3.21 20.68 -17.58
C HIS A 314 -2.64 19.32 -17.21
N ARG A 315 -1.31 19.23 -16.99
CA ARG A 315 -0.68 17.97 -16.62
C ARG A 315 -1.31 17.54 -15.29
N ALA A 316 -1.77 16.30 -15.21
CA ALA A 316 -2.19 15.74 -13.94
C ALA A 316 -1.03 15.92 -12.94
N PRO A 317 -1.29 16.53 -11.76
CA PRO A 317 -0.24 16.76 -10.77
C PRO A 317 0.41 15.43 -10.39
N LYS A 318 1.70 15.43 -10.07
CA LYS A 318 2.50 14.20 -9.84
C LYS A 318 1.85 13.25 -8.83
N SER A 319 1.14 13.78 -7.84
CA SER A 319 0.38 13.03 -6.81
C SER A 319 -0.85 12.28 -7.36
N ARG A 320 -1.51 12.80 -8.40
CA ARG A 320 -2.71 12.20 -9.02
C ARG A 320 -2.42 11.35 -10.25
N ARG A 321 -1.15 11.09 -10.54
CA ARG A 321 -0.79 10.20 -11.65
C ARG A 321 -1.15 8.77 -11.26
N PRO A 322 -1.79 8.00 -12.16
CA PRO A 322 -2.10 6.60 -11.92
C PRO A 322 -0.84 5.85 -11.47
N PHE A 323 -0.94 5.15 -10.34
CA PHE A 323 0.13 4.27 -9.90
C PHE A 323 0.05 2.96 -10.67
N ASP A 324 0.65 2.89 -11.86
CA ASP A 324 0.74 1.65 -12.60
C ASP A 324 1.91 0.81 -12.08
N ILE A 325 1.58 -0.32 -11.45
CA ILE A 325 2.54 -1.38 -11.16
C ILE A 325 2.61 -2.24 -12.43
N GLU A 326 3.79 -2.34 -13.04
CA GLU A 326 4.04 -3.35 -14.08
C GLU A 326 3.89 -4.74 -13.43
N THR A 327 2.73 -5.37 -13.64
CA THR A 327 2.57 -6.78 -13.33
C THR A 327 3.28 -7.55 -14.44
N ASN A 328 4.52 -7.96 -14.20
CA ASN A 328 5.34 -8.76 -15.11
C ASN A 328 4.83 -10.21 -15.16
N LYS A 329 3.59 -10.38 -15.59
CA LYS A 329 3.03 -11.69 -15.88
C LYS A 329 3.22 -11.98 -17.36
N HIS A 330 3.77 -13.15 -17.67
CA HIS A 330 3.95 -13.59 -19.04
C HIS A 330 3.46 -15.03 -19.21
N ILE A 331 3.19 -15.40 -20.45
CA ILE A 331 2.88 -16.79 -20.81
C ILE A 331 4.21 -17.50 -21.04
N SER A 332 4.54 -18.45 -20.16
CA SER A 332 5.76 -19.24 -20.25
C SER A 332 5.67 -20.35 -21.31
N ALA A 333 6.83 -20.81 -21.76
CA ALA A 333 6.96 -21.98 -22.63
C ALA A 333 6.23 -23.22 -22.04
N LEU A 334 5.71 -24.08 -22.91
CA LEU A 334 4.85 -25.20 -22.50
C LEU A 334 5.57 -26.19 -21.56
N ASN A 335 6.85 -26.49 -21.82
CA ASN A 335 7.66 -27.36 -20.96
C ASN A 335 7.72 -26.82 -19.52
N VAL A 336 7.96 -25.52 -19.35
CA VAL A 336 8.01 -24.86 -18.04
C VAL A 336 6.67 -24.99 -17.33
N ARG A 337 5.56 -24.72 -18.04
CA ARG A 337 4.21 -24.83 -17.46
C ARG A 337 3.86 -26.26 -17.05
N ILE A 338 4.29 -27.28 -17.80
CA ILE A 338 4.07 -28.70 -17.43
C ILE A 338 4.83 -29.05 -16.15
N VAL A 339 6.12 -28.71 -16.08
CA VAL A 339 6.95 -28.99 -14.89
C VAL A 339 6.41 -28.24 -13.68
N LEU A 340 6.03 -26.96 -13.87
CA LEU A 340 5.43 -26.14 -12.82
C LEU A 340 4.07 -26.69 -12.36
N ARG A 341 3.24 -27.20 -13.27
CA ARG A 341 1.96 -27.85 -12.92
C ARG A 341 2.16 -29.04 -12.00
N SER A 342 3.09 -29.94 -12.34
CA SER A 342 3.41 -31.11 -11.50
C SER A 342 3.92 -30.69 -10.12
N PHE A 343 4.81 -29.71 -10.06
CA PHE A 343 5.30 -29.14 -8.81
C PHE A 343 4.18 -28.53 -7.96
N CYS A 344 3.29 -27.71 -8.55
CA CYS A 344 2.18 -27.08 -7.83
C CYS A 344 1.22 -28.11 -7.20
N ILE A 345 0.95 -29.23 -7.88
CA ILE A 345 0.12 -30.31 -7.34
C ILE A 345 0.79 -30.94 -6.11
N GLU A 346 2.08 -31.24 -6.20
CA GLU A 346 2.84 -31.84 -5.09
C GLU A 346 2.96 -30.87 -3.89
N MET A 347 3.26 -29.59 -4.17
CA MET A 347 3.35 -28.52 -3.17
C MET A 347 2.02 -28.35 -2.42
N LEU A 348 0.88 -28.29 -3.14
CA LEU A 348 -0.45 -28.18 -2.55
C LEU A 348 -0.80 -29.38 -1.66
N GLN A 349 -0.45 -30.60 -2.10
CA GLN A 349 -0.75 -31.83 -1.39
C GLN A 349 0.01 -31.95 -0.06
N LYS A 350 1.29 -31.57 -0.04
CA LYS A 350 2.21 -31.87 1.08
C LYS A 350 2.54 -30.69 1.98
N SER A 351 2.58 -29.48 1.41
CA SER A 351 3.22 -28.32 2.07
C SER A 351 2.31 -27.13 2.35
N TYR A 352 1.36 -26.82 1.46
CA TYR A 352 0.61 -25.55 1.49
C TYR A 352 -0.01 -25.25 2.86
N CYS A 353 -0.85 -26.16 3.37
CA CYS A 353 -1.54 -25.96 4.65
C CYS A 353 -0.55 -25.72 5.81
N ARG A 354 0.57 -26.46 5.85
CA ARG A 354 1.57 -26.32 6.91
C ARG A 354 2.30 -24.98 6.81
N LEU A 355 2.70 -24.56 5.61
CA LEU A 355 3.37 -23.27 5.40
C LEU A 355 2.46 -22.09 5.77
N ILE A 356 1.21 -22.09 5.29
CA ILE A 356 0.25 -21.01 5.55
C ILE A 356 -0.09 -20.87 7.04
N CYS A 357 -0.20 -21.99 7.77
CA CYS A 357 -0.40 -21.96 9.22
C CYS A 357 0.89 -21.59 9.98
N GLY A 358 2.01 -22.24 9.66
CA GLY A 358 3.27 -22.14 10.40
C GLY A 358 3.96 -20.78 10.25
N CYS A 359 3.83 -20.14 9.08
CA CYS A 359 4.49 -18.87 8.76
C CYS A 359 3.63 -17.63 9.03
N LYS A 360 2.36 -17.78 9.45
CA LYS A 360 1.45 -16.65 9.68
C LYS A 360 2.07 -15.63 10.64
N ASP A 361 2.48 -16.05 11.84
CA ASP A 361 3.02 -15.12 12.83
C ASP A 361 4.34 -14.49 12.35
N SER A 362 5.22 -15.29 11.74
CA SER A 362 6.51 -14.82 11.25
C SER A 362 6.40 -13.83 10.08
N ALA A 363 5.46 -14.03 9.16
CA ALA A 363 5.25 -13.15 8.00
C ALA A 363 4.66 -11.79 8.41
N PHE A 364 3.78 -11.78 9.42
CA PHE A 364 3.05 -10.57 9.84
C PHE A 364 3.62 -9.90 11.11
N SER A 365 4.65 -10.48 11.75
CA SER A 365 5.30 -9.91 12.93
C SER A 365 5.85 -8.50 12.68
N GLY A 366 5.74 -7.62 13.69
CA GLY A 366 6.36 -6.29 13.65
C GLY A 366 7.89 -6.30 13.70
N LYS A 367 8.51 -7.44 14.03
CA LYS A 367 9.98 -7.62 14.14
C LYS A 367 10.61 -8.25 12.89
N ARG A 368 10.12 -7.90 11.69
CA ARG A 368 10.72 -8.41 10.44
C ARG A 368 12.15 -7.89 10.29
N THR A 369 13.07 -8.77 9.90
CA THR A 369 14.40 -8.34 9.48
C THR A 369 14.28 -7.53 8.19
N LEU A 370 15.20 -6.59 7.93
CA LEU A 370 15.17 -5.75 6.73
C LEU A 370 15.11 -6.60 5.44
N GLY A 371 15.76 -7.78 5.44
CA GLY A 371 15.72 -8.74 4.34
C GLY A 371 14.35 -9.42 4.10
N GLN A 372 13.49 -9.48 5.11
CA GLN A 372 12.19 -10.15 5.10
C GLN A 372 11.00 -9.17 5.15
N ASP A 373 11.21 -7.88 4.88
CA ASP A 373 10.16 -6.85 4.95
C ASP A 373 8.95 -7.12 4.01
N LYS A 374 9.14 -7.93 2.97
CA LYS A 374 8.11 -8.32 1.98
C LYS A 374 7.51 -9.71 2.24
N ALA A 375 7.77 -10.32 3.40
CA ALA A 375 7.28 -11.66 3.74
C ALA A 375 5.74 -11.73 3.73
N ASP A 376 5.06 -10.65 4.12
CA ASP A 376 3.61 -10.51 4.06
C ASP A 376 3.07 -10.56 2.62
N ILE A 377 3.72 -9.84 1.71
CA ILE A 377 3.41 -9.87 0.27
C ILE A 377 3.60 -11.29 -0.27
N HIS A 378 4.70 -11.96 0.06
CA HIS A 378 4.96 -13.33 -0.38
C HIS A 378 3.90 -14.32 0.13
N TYR A 379 3.46 -14.16 1.38
CA TYR A 379 2.36 -14.95 1.96
C TYR A 379 1.07 -14.81 1.12
N PHE A 380 0.67 -13.58 0.78
CA PHE A 380 -0.52 -13.35 -0.03
C PHE A 380 -0.36 -13.81 -1.49
N ILE A 381 0.82 -13.70 -2.09
CA ILE A 381 1.09 -14.23 -3.43
C ILE A 381 0.88 -15.74 -3.44
N LEU A 382 1.47 -16.47 -2.49
CA LEU A 382 1.33 -17.92 -2.41
C LEU A 382 -0.13 -18.31 -2.17
N MET A 383 -0.82 -17.64 -1.25
CA MET A 383 -2.24 -17.89 -0.98
C MET A 383 -3.11 -17.62 -2.22
N GLN A 384 -2.95 -16.46 -2.87
CA GLN A 384 -3.70 -16.10 -4.06
C GLN A 384 -3.52 -17.14 -5.18
N PHE A 385 -2.26 -17.45 -5.53
CA PHE A 385 -1.96 -18.38 -6.62
C PHE A 385 -2.49 -19.78 -6.32
N SER A 386 -2.27 -20.27 -5.11
CA SER A 386 -2.66 -21.63 -4.69
C SER A 386 -4.17 -21.83 -4.70
N LEU A 387 -4.94 -20.84 -4.24
CA LEU A 387 -6.40 -20.86 -4.27
C LEU A 387 -6.94 -20.82 -5.70
N GLU A 388 -6.39 -19.91 -6.53
CA GLU A 388 -6.77 -19.80 -7.95
C GLU A 388 -6.46 -21.11 -8.70
N PHE A 389 -5.26 -21.68 -8.49
CA PHE A 389 -4.83 -22.93 -9.11
C PHE A 389 -5.71 -24.11 -8.67
N CYS A 390 -5.95 -24.27 -7.37
CA CYS A 390 -6.80 -25.34 -6.83
C CYS A 390 -8.23 -25.26 -7.41
N ARG A 391 -8.78 -24.05 -7.51
CA ARG A 391 -10.12 -23.81 -8.08
C ARG A 391 -10.19 -24.14 -9.57
N LEU A 392 -9.17 -23.76 -10.35
CA LEU A 392 -9.15 -23.98 -11.80
C LEU A 392 -8.78 -25.42 -12.19
N ALA A 393 -7.93 -26.08 -11.41
CA ALA A 393 -7.55 -27.46 -11.61
C ALA A 393 -8.56 -28.47 -11.04
N GLU A 394 -9.63 -28.00 -10.40
CA GLU A 394 -10.67 -28.82 -9.75
C GLU A 394 -10.10 -29.83 -8.75
N LEU A 395 -9.08 -29.43 -8.01
CA LEU A 395 -8.45 -30.28 -7.00
C LEU A 395 -9.30 -30.38 -5.72
N SER A 396 -8.99 -31.38 -4.89
CA SER A 396 -9.67 -31.57 -3.61
C SER A 396 -9.53 -30.33 -2.70
N PRO A 397 -10.63 -29.82 -2.12
CA PRO A 397 -10.58 -28.71 -1.15
C PRO A 397 -9.71 -28.98 0.08
N GLU A 398 -9.39 -30.25 0.38
CA GLU A 398 -8.51 -30.63 1.49
C GLU A 398 -7.12 -29.98 1.39
N TYR A 399 -6.59 -29.82 0.17
CA TYR A 399 -5.26 -29.24 -0.05
C TYR A 399 -5.15 -27.76 0.33
N ILE A 400 -6.29 -27.08 0.46
CA ILE A 400 -6.38 -25.65 0.81
C ILE A 400 -7.18 -25.42 2.08
N LYS A 401 -7.42 -26.46 2.88
CA LYS A 401 -8.24 -26.41 4.10
C LYS A 401 -7.84 -25.29 5.06
N ALA A 402 -6.54 -25.02 5.20
CA ALA A 402 -6.01 -23.94 6.04
C ALA A 402 -6.57 -22.55 5.68
N SER A 403 -6.98 -22.35 4.43
CA SER A 403 -7.52 -21.08 3.92
C SER A 403 -9.05 -21.04 3.85
N LEU A 404 -9.74 -22.15 4.09
CA LEU A 404 -11.21 -22.22 4.09
C LEU A 404 -11.84 -21.90 5.46
N SER A 405 -11.01 -21.66 6.48
CA SER A 405 -11.46 -21.36 7.83
C SER A 405 -11.92 -19.91 8.00
N ILE A 406 -12.78 -19.68 9.01
CA ILE A 406 -13.20 -18.33 9.42
C ILE A 406 -11.97 -17.50 9.84
N GLU A 407 -11.00 -18.12 10.52
CA GLU A 407 -9.78 -17.47 10.97
C GLU A 407 -8.90 -16.96 9.83
N ALA A 408 -8.82 -17.72 8.73
CA ALA A 408 -8.09 -17.29 7.54
C ALA A 408 -8.77 -16.10 6.87
N PHE A 409 -10.10 -16.15 6.74
CA PHE A 409 -10.88 -15.04 6.20
C PHE A 409 -10.73 -13.76 7.05
N HIS A 410 -10.89 -13.90 8.37
CA HIS A 410 -10.69 -12.80 9.31
C HIS A 410 -9.28 -12.21 9.19
N HIS A 411 -8.26 -13.06 9.16
CA HIS A 411 -6.88 -12.61 9.06
C HIS A 411 -6.60 -11.79 7.80
N VAL A 412 -7.02 -12.27 6.62
CA VAL A 412 -6.81 -11.53 5.36
C VAL A 412 -7.54 -10.20 5.39
N GLN A 413 -8.78 -10.17 5.93
CA GLN A 413 -9.53 -8.94 6.08
C GLN A 413 -8.84 -7.95 7.03
N THR A 414 -8.48 -8.37 8.24
CA THR A 414 -7.82 -7.49 9.22
C THR A 414 -6.53 -6.92 8.66
N GLN A 415 -5.74 -7.70 7.93
CA GLN A 415 -4.54 -7.19 7.27
C GLN A 415 -4.88 -6.18 6.16
N LEU A 416 -5.90 -6.44 5.35
CA LEU A 416 -6.36 -5.49 4.33
C LEU A 416 -6.79 -4.16 4.97
N ASP A 417 -7.59 -4.19 6.03
CA ASP A 417 -8.03 -3.00 6.77
C ASP A 417 -6.82 -2.24 7.35
N ASN A 418 -5.91 -2.95 8.02
CA ASN A 418 -4.68 -2.37 8.55
C ASN A 418 -3.83 -1.68 7.47
N TYR A 419 -3.70 -2.27 6.27
CA TYR A 419 -2.94 -1.62 5.19
C TYR A 419 -3.66 -0.40 4.64
N LEU A 420 -4.99 -0.44 4.52
CA LEU A 420 -5.78 0.71 4.07
C LEU A 420 -5.73 1.87 5.09
N GLU A 421 -5.70 1.58 6.39
CA GLU A 421 -5.47 2.56 7.45
C GLU A 421 -4.06 3.14 7.40
N LYS A 422 -3.03 2.29 7.26
CA LYS A 422 -1.64 2.74 7.11
C LYS A 422 -1.42 3.63 5.88
N VAL A 423 -2.13 3.38 4.78
CA VAL A 423 -2.10 4.28 3.62
C VAL A 423 -2.58 5.69 3.97
N ARG A 424 -3.59 5.81 4.84
CA ARG A 424 -4.14 7.11 5.28
C ARG A 424 -3.17 7.82 6.23
N ILE A 425 -2.63 7.10 7.22
CA ILE A 425 -1.72 7.63 8.24
C ILE A 425 -0.36 8.00 7.62
N GLU A 426 0.26 7.08 6.87
CA GLU A 426 1.62 7.22 6.36
C GLU A 426 1.66 7.65 4.88
N ARG A 427 1.21 8.87 4.59
CA ARG A 427 1.09 9.38 3.20
C ARG A 427 2.39 9.29 2.38
N LYS A 428 3.57 9.40 3.01
CA LYS A 428 4.89 9.30 2.34
C LYS A 428 5.18 7.88 1.82
N GLU A 429 4.79 6.86 2.58
CA GLU A 429 4.98 5.45 2.22
C GLU A 429 3.69 4.81 1.67
N GLY A 430 2.67 5.63 1.36
CA GLY A 430 1.36 5.18 0.93
C GLY A 430 1.40 4.18 -0.23
N ARG A 431 2.33 4.33 -1.20
CA ARG A 431 2.48 3.37 -2.32
C ARG A 431 2.93 1.98 -1.88
N ILE A 432 3.78 1.88 -0.84
CA ILE A 432 4.27 0.60 -0.31
C ILE A 432 3.12 -0.13 0.38
N HIS A 433 2.38 0.57 1.24
CA HIS A 433 1.19 0.00 1.89
C HIS A 433 0.06 -0.26 0.90
N GLY A 434 -0.10 0.56 -0.13
CA GLY A 434 -1.02 0.33 -1.24
C GLY A 434 -0.67 -0.95 -2.02
N LEU A 435 0.62 -1.23 -2.22
CA LEU A 435 1.09 -2.50 -2.81
C LEU A 435 0.77 -3.69 -1.90
N ARG A 436 0.98 -3.58 -0.58
CA ARG A 436 0.61 -4.63 0.40
C ARG A 436 -0.91 -4.89 0.38
N ALA A 437 -1.71 -3.83 0.40
CA ALA A 437 -3.17 -3.90 0.29
C ALA A 437 -3.60 -4.57 -1.03
N GLN A 438 -2.88 -4.36 -2.13
CA GLN A 438 -3.19 -5.00 -3.41
C GLN A 438 -3.06 -6.52 -3.36
N TYR A 439 -2.00 -7.05 -2.76
CA TYR A 439 -1.85 -8.50 -2.64
C TYR A 439 -2.83 -9.09 -1.62
N ALA A 440 -3.09 -8.39 -0.50
CA ALA A 440 -4.13 -8.78 0.46
C ALA A 440 -5.52 -8.85 -0.20
N LEU A 441 -5.89 -7.84 -0.99
CA LEU A 441 -7.15 -7.81 -1.73
C LEU A 441 -7.23 -8.90 -2.80
N ALA A 442 -6.12 -9.21 -3.47
CA ALA A 442 -6.06 -10.28 -4.45
C ALA A 442 -6.27 -11.67 -3.79
N ALA A 443 -5.68 -11.89 -2.62
CA ALA A 443 -5.93 -13.09 -1.81
C ALA A 443 -7.38 -13.15 -1.31
N TYR A 444 -7.93 -12.03 -0.81
CA TYR A 444 -9.33 -11.91 -0.40
C TYR A 444 -10.32 -12.27 -1.54
N LYS A 445 -10.06 -11.75 -2.74
CA LYS A 445 -10.83 -12.07 -3.95
C LYS A 445 -10.81 -13.58 -4.25
N GLU A 446 -9.64 -14.22 -4.26
CA GLU A 446 -9.55 -15.67 -4.53
C GLU A 446 -10.14 -16.53 -3.41
N LEU A 447 -10.06 -16.09 -2.14
CA LEU A 447 -10.79 -16.73 -1.03
C LEU A 447 -12.29 -16.78 -1.33
N LEU A 448 -12.90 -15.63 -1.67
CA LEU A 448 -14.33 -15.57 -2.01
C LEU A 448 -14.70 -16.45 -3.21
N LEU A 449 -13.92 -16.39 -4.28
CA LEU A 449 -14.16 -17.22 -5.48
C LEU A 449 -14.04 -18.72 -5.16
N THR A 450 -13.12 -19.09 -4.28
CA THR A 450 -12.92 -20.47 -3.85
C THR A 450 -14.07 -20.96 -2.98
N LEU A 451 -14.52 -20.16 -2.00
CA LEU A 451 -15.72 -20.47 -1.20
C LEU A 451 -16.94 -20.67 -2.09
N ILE A 452 -17.15 -19.79 -3.09
CA ILE A 452 -18.24 -19.92 -4.06
C ILE A 452 -18.11 -21.20 -4.90
N SER A 453 -16.90 -21.57 -5.30
CA SER A 453 -16.64 -22.79 -6.06
C SER A 453 -16.99 -24.04 -5.25
N VAL A 454 -16.47 -24.14 -4.02
CA VAL A 454 -16.72 -25.27 -3.12
C VAL A 454 -18.22 -25.42 -2.82
N LEU A 455 -18.94 -24.31 -2.63
CA LEU A 455 -20.40 -24.34 -2.45
C LEU A 455 -21.17 -24.84 -3.67
N LYS A 456 -20.64 -24.68 -4.89
CA LYS A 456 -21.26 -25.18 -6.12
C LYS A 456 -20.92 -26.66 -6.36
N SER A 457 -19.63 -26.98 -6.45
CA SER A 457 -19.14 -28.28 -6.93
C SER A 457 -18.64 -29.23 -5.85
N GLY A 458 -18.44 -28.76 -4.61
CA GLY A 458 -17.87 -29.59 -3.54
C GLY A 458 -18.75 -30.74 -3.05
N ASN A 459 -18.13 -31.67 -2.33
CA ASN A 459 -18.82 -32.76 -1.63
C ASN A 459 -19.80 -32.21 -0.58
N GLN A 460 -20.77 -33.02 -0.16
CA GLN A 460 -21.78 -32.59 0.81
C GLN A 460 -21.17 -32.17 2.17
N GLU A 461 -20.08 -32.79 2.60
CA GLU A 461 -19.37 -32.43 3.83
C GLU A 461 -18.75 -31.03 3.72
N TRP A 462 -17.94 -30.80 2.68
CA TRP A 462 -17.35 -29.49 2.41
C TRP A 462 -18.40 -28.40 2.20
N LYS A 463 -19.52 -28.70 1.54
CA LYS A 463 -20.64 -27.77 1.40
C LYS A 463 -21.24 -27.37 2.75
N ARG A 464 -21.30 -28.28 3.73
CA ARG A 464 -21.77 -27.97 5.09
C ARG A 464 -20.75 -27.15 5.86
N GLU A 465 -19.48 -27.54 5.86
CA GLU A 465 -18.41 -26.83 6.57
C GLU A 465 -18.23 -25.40 6.04
N VAL A 466 -18.01 -25.26 4.73
CA VAL A 466 -17.92 -23.96 4.07
C VAL A 466 -19.23 -23.19 4.15
N GLY A 467 -20.38 -23.88 4.09
CA GLY A 467 -21.68 -23.25 4.27
C GLY A 467 -21.85 -22.60 5.64
N SER A 468 -21.39 -23.28 6.70
CA SER A 468 -21.35 -22.75 8.06
C SER A 468 -20.41 -21.55 8.17
N ALA A 469 -19.18 -21.67 7.64
CA ALA A 469 -18.22 -20.57 7.62
C ALA A 469 -18.76 -19.34 6.88
N CYS A 470 -19.36 -19.52 5.70
CA CYS A 470 -20.01 -18.44 4.95
C CYS A 470 -21.19 -17.84 5.72
N SER A 471 -22.02 -18.65 6.38
CA SER A 471 -23.12 -18.13 7.19
C SER A 471 -22.63 -17.24 8.33
N HIS A 472 -21.51 -17.61 8.97
CA HIS A 472 -20.88 -16.76 9.97
C HIS A 472 -20.33 -15.48 9.32
N ILE A 473 -19.59 -15.60 8.23
CA ILE A 473 -18.97 -14.46 7.53
C ILE A 473 -20.02 -13.43 7.08
N LEU A 474 -21.17 -13.87 6.59
CA LEU A 474 -22.22 -12.95 6.11
C LEU A 474 -23.01 -12.30 7.26
N ARG A 475 -23.01 -12.90 8.46
CA ARG A 475 -23.72 -12.38 9.65
C ARG A 475 -22.96 -11.33 10.43
N VAL A 476 -21.64 -11.31 10.35
CA VAL A 476 -20.77 -10.32 11.00
C VAL A 476 -20.78 -9.01 10.21
N GLU A 477 -20.89 -7.88 10.91
CA GLU A 477 -21.03 -6.55 10.31
C GLU A 477 -19.76 -6.07 9.62
N GLU A 478 -18.61 -6.25 10.27
CA GLU A 478 -17.30 -5.83 9.77
C GLU A 478 -16.98 -6.45 8.41
N TYR A 479 -17.39 -7.69 8.20
CA TYR A 479 -17.20 -8.39 6.94
C TYR A 479 -18.10 -7.86 5.83
N ARG A 480 -19.32 -7.42 6.17
CA ARG A 480 -20.25 -6.82 5.20
C ARG A 480 -19.82 -5.43 4.77
N ASP A 481 -19.35 -4.62 5.71
CA ASP A 481 -19.01 -3.22 5.44
C ASP A 481 -17.65 -3.04 4.75
N LEU A 482 -16.74 -4.03 4.86
CA LEU A 482 -15.48 -4.05 4.12
C LEU A 482 -15.68 -3.79 2.63
N SER A 483 -16.64 -4.47 2.00
CA SER A 483 -16.91 -4.37 0.56
C SER A 483 -17.17 -2.93 0.07
N SER A 484 -17.94 -2.14 0.83
CA SER A 484 -18.17 -0.72 0.57
C SER A 484 -16.98 0.15 0.99
N CYS A 485 -16.34 -0.20 2.11
CA CYS A 485 -15.21 0.54 2.69
C CYS A 485 -14.01 0.57 1.72
N VAL A 486 -13.68 -0.56 1.08
CA VAL A 486 -12.55 -0.65 0.15
C VAL A 486 -12.76 0.21 -1.10
N ILE A 487 -13.99 0.32 -1.62
CA ILE A 487 -14.29 1.22 -2.75
C ILE A 487 -14.14 2.68 -2.31
N ARG A 488 -14.74 3.05 -1.18
CA ARG A 488 -14.68 4.42 -0.66
C ARG A 488 -13.24 4.89 -0.42
N LYS A 489 -12.37 3.97 0.02
CA LYS A 489 -10.94 4.23 0.28
C LYS A 489 -10.05 4.24 -0.97
N PHE A 490 -10.59 4.01 -2.17
CA PHE A 490 -9.77 3.99 -3.39
C PHE A 490 -9.21 5.38 -3.74
N MET A 491 -7.92 5.41 -4.08
CA MET A 491 -7.16 6.62 -4.43
C MET A 491 -6.24 6.35 -5.63
N PRO A 492 -6.48 6.95 -6.81
CA PRO A 492 -5.72 6.65 -8.05
C PRO A 492 -4.20 6.91 -7.98
N GLY A 493 -3.74 7.79 -7.08
CA GLY A 493 -2.33 8.12 -6.90
C GLY A 493 -1.52 7.12 -6.06
N VAL A 494 -2.23 6.27 -5.31
CA VAL A 494 -1.64 5.30 -4.36
C VAL A 494 -1.95 3.87 -4.76
N PHE A 495 -3.16 3.62 -5.25
CA PHE A 495 -3.60 2.29 -5.67
C PHE A 495 -3.56 2.16 -7.19
N SER A 496 -3.21 0.97 -7.66
CA SER A 496 -3.07 0.71 -9.09
C SER A 496 -4.39 0.37 -9.77
N LYS A 497 -4.37 0.36 -11.11
CA LYS A 497 -5.49 -0.15 -11.90
C LYS A 497 -5.78 -1.63 -11.62
N THR A 498 -4.76 -2.42 -11.28
CA THR A 498 -4.94 -3.83 -10.90
C THR A 498 -5.63 -3.97 -9.53
N PHE A 499 -5.34 -3.06 -8.59
CA PHE A 499 -6.10 -2.94 -7.35
C PHE A 499 -7.58 -2.70 -7.65
N LEU A 500 -7.91 -1.69 -8.47
CA LEU A 500 -9.28 -1.38 -8.87
C LEU A 500 -10.00 -2.57 -9.50
N ARG A 501 -9.34 -3.28 -10.43
CA ARG A 501 -9.90 -4.51 -11.03
C ARG A 501 -10.22 -5.56 -9.96
N ASN A 502 -9.32 -5.77 -9.00
CA ASN A 502 -9.54 -6.73 -7.92
C ASN A 502 -10.65 -6.29 -6.96
N ILE A 503 -10.83 -4.99 -6.69
CA ILE A 503 -11.96 -4.48 -5.89
C ILE A 503 -13.28 -4.88 -6.54
N VAL A 504 -13.43 -4.57 -7.83
CA VAL A 504 -14.66 -4.84 -8.57
C VAL A 504 -14.97 -6.34 -8.58
N LEU A 505 -13.97 -7.18 -8.83
CA LEU A 505 -14.15 -8.63 -8.84
C LEU A 505 -14.46 -9.20 -7.44
N ALA A 506 -13.78 -8.73 -6.40
CA ALA A 506 -14.02 -9.18 -5.03
C ALA A 506 -15.42 -8.80 -4.56
N ASN A 507 -15.85 -7.56 -4.80
CA ASN A 507 -17.18 -7.09 -4.44
C ASN A 507 -18.27 -7.81 -5.22
N HIS A 508 -18.07 -8.04 -6.52
CA HIS A 508 -19.00 -8.84 -7.30
C HIS A 508 -19.13 -10.27 -6.75
N ALA A 509 -18.01 -10.91 -6.38
CA ALA A 509 -18.02 -12.24 -5.75
C ALA A 509 -18.74 -12.21 -4.39
N TYR A 510 -18.46 -11.22 -3.54
CA TYR A 510 -19.09 -11.08 -2.22
C TYR A 510 -20.61 -10.85 -2.32
N ILE A 511 -21.05 -9.93 -3.17
CA ILE A 511 -22.47 -9.66 -3.42
C ILE A 511 -23.16 -10.91 -3.97
N SER A 512 -22.52 -11.63 -4.91
CA SER A 512 -23.03 -12.89 -5.44
C SER A 512 -23.16 -13.98 -4.37
N LEU A 513 -22.33 -13.95 -3.33
CA LEU A 513 -22.43 -14.86 -2.20
C LEU A 513 -23.62 -14.49 -1.31
N ILE A 514 -23.77 -13.21 -0.97
CA ILE A 514 -24.92 -12.68 -0.22
C ILE A 514 -26.24 -13.01 -0.93
N GLU A 515 -26.33 -12.72 -2.23
CA GLU A 515 -27.52 -12.96 -3.03
C GLU A 515 -27.98 -14.42 -2.95
N LYS A 516 -27.04 -15.37 -3.03
CA LYS A 516 -27.35 -16.80 -2.93
C LYS A 516 -27.85 -17.21 -1.55
N PHE A 517 -27.27 -16.66 -0.48
CA PHE A 517 -27.70 -16.98 0.89
C PHE A 517 -29.03 -16.32 1.23
N SER A 518 -29.27 -15.10 0.75
CA SER A 518 -30.55 -14.40 0.87
C SER A 518 -31.67 -15.15 0.11
N LYS A 519 -31.44 -15.53 -1.16
CA LYS A 519 -32.41 -16.32 -1.95
C LYS A 519 -32.73 -17.69 -1.35
N LYS A 520 -31.80 -18.30 -0.61
CA LYS A 520 -32.02 -19.56 0.12
C LYS A 520 -32.72 -19.38 1.46
N GLY A 521 -33.00 -18.14 1.89
CA GLY A 521 -33.60 -17.82 3.18
C GLY A 521 -32.68 -18.05 4.38
N MET A 522 -31.38 -18.24 4.17
CA MET A 522 -30.41 -18.51 5.26
C MET A 522 -29.84 -17.22 5.89
N LEU A 523 -30.10 -16.07 5.26
CA LEU A 523 -29.67 -14.73 5.69
C LEU A 523 -30.89 -13.83 5.92
N SER A 524 -31.75 -14.22 6.87
CA SER A 524 -32.90 -13.41 7.30
C SER A 524 -32.51 -12.41 8.39
N THR A 525 -31.62 -12.79 9.30
CA THR A 525 -31.12 -11.94 10.39
C THR A 525 -29.61 -11.75 10.29
N VAL A 526 -29.17 -10.53 10.60
CA VAL A 526 -27.77 -10.13 10.67
C VAL A 526 -27.46 -9.47 11.99
N VAL A 527 -26.24 -9.66 12.49
CA VAL A 527 -25.80 -8.99 13.71
C VAL A 527 -25.39 -7.57 13.36
N LYS A 528 -25.95 -6.59 14.07
CA LYS A 528 -25.55 -5.18 14.01
C LYS A 528 -25.10 -4.73 15.38
N ARG A 529 -23.94 -4.08 15.45
CA ARG A 529 -23.46 -3.42 16.66
C ARG A 529 -24.19 -2.10 16.81
N GLN A 530 -24.82 -1.89 17.97
CA GLN A 530 -25.46 -0.63 18.28
C GLN A 530 -24.93 -0.12 19.61
N LYS A 531 -24.35 1.09 19.61
CA LYS A 531 -24.02 1.80 20.86
C LYS A 531 -25.31 2.05 21.64
N ILE A 532 -25.37 1.66 22.92
CA ILE A 532 -26.51 2.00 23.78
C ILE A 532 -26.46 3.52 24.04
N ARG A 533 -27.30 4.28 23.33
CA ARG A 533 -27.61 5.65 23.74
C ARG A 533 -28.37 5.59 25.07
N ARG A 534 -27.77 6.07 26.16
CA ARG A 534 -28.49 6.33 27.43
C ARG A 534 -29.70 7.21 27.12
N ARG A 535 -30.91 6.68 27.29
CA ARG A 535 -32.15 7.43 27.09
C ARG A 535 -32.25 8.53 28.16
N LYS A 536 -32.00 9.79 27.80
CA LYS A 536 -32.59 10.91 28.54
C LYS A 536 -34.12 10.79 28.42
N SER A 537 -34.83 10.86 29.55
CA SER A 537 -36.28 10.76 29.62
C SER A 537 -36.91 11.94 28.85
N LYS A 538 -37.83 11.63 27.92
CA LYS A 538 -38.57 12.63 27.14
C LYS A 538 -39.54 13.41 28.04
N LYS A 539 -39.32 14.71 28.21
CA LYS A 539 -40.40 15.67 28.50
C LYS A 539 -41.02 16.12 27.16
N LYS A 540 -42.34 16.15 27.13
CA LYS A 540 -43.18 16.46 25.95
C LYS A 540 -42.93 17.88 25.41
N GLU A 541 -42.96 17.98 24.09
CA GLU A 541 -42.86 19.20 23.29
C GLU A 541 -43.92 20.26 23.63
N LYS A 542 -43.49 21.53 23.59
CA LYS A 542 -44.24 22.61 22.95
C LYS A 542 -43.29 23.37 22.03
N LEU A 543 -43.72 23.52 20.77
CA LEU A 543 -43.10 24.26 19.68
C LEU A 543 -42.91 25.75 20.02
N GLY A 544 -41.78 26.33 19.57
CA GLY A 544 -41.65 27.77 19.36
C GLY A 544 -40.21 28.31 19.43
N GLU A 545 -39.59 28.42 18.24
CA GLU A 545 -38.60 29.44 17.83
C GLU A 545 -37.18 29.50 18.42
N SER A 546 -36.25 29.65 17.47
CA SER A 546 -34.90 30.26 17.55
C SER A 546 -33.76 29.40 18.09
N ILE A 547 -32.74 29.25 17.23
CA ILE A 547 -31.42 28.70 17.54
C ILE A 547 -30.81 29.57 18.65
N VAL A 548 -30.68 29.01 19.84
CA VAL A 548 -29.92 29.59 20.95
C VAL A 548 -28.76 28.64 21.19
N HIS A 549 -27.53 29.11 20.95
CA HIS A 549 -26.32 28.47 21.41
C HIS A 549 -26.38 28.33 22.93
N GLU A 550 -26.46 27.09 23.43
CA GLU A 550 -26.33 26.78 24.85
C GLU A 550 -24.90 27.13 25.31
N SER A 551 -24.76 28.23 26.06
CA SER A 551 -23.54 28.58 26.77
C SER A 551 -23.46 27.77 28.07
N LYS A 552 -22.28 27.17 28.31
CA LYS A 552 -21.92 26.51 29.56
C LYS A 552 -21.75 27.57 30.65
N ASP A 553 -22.34 27.34 31.83
CA ASP A 553 -22.05 28.15 33.02
C ASP A 553 -20.53 28.21 33.29
N PRO A 554 -19.98 29.32 33.82
CA PRO A 554 -18.55 29.44 34.11
C PRO A 554 -18.12 28.35 35.11
N ASP A 555 -17.20 27.48 34.67
CA ASP A 555 -16.73 26.34 35.43
C ASP A 555 -15.83 26.84 36.58
N TRP A 556 -16.34 26.74 37.81
CA TRP A 556 -15.57 27.08 39.02
C TRP A 556 -14.30 26.22 39.13
N ASN A 557 -14.32 24.99 38.61
CA ASN A 557 -13.15 24.11 38.66
C ASN A 557 -12.01 24.64 37.78
N LEU A 558 -12.32 25.31 36.66
CA LEU A 558 -11.30 25.87 35.77
C LEU A 558 -10.63 27.11 36.38
N TRP A 559 -11.37 27.91 37.15
CA TRP A 559 -10.82 29.07 37.84
C TRP A 559 -9.82 28.67 38.94
N ASP A 560 -10.14 27.63 39.72
CA ASP A 560 -9.24 27.14 40.78
C ASP A 560 -7.89 26.68 40.19
N ASP A 561 -7.92 25.98 39.05
CA ASP A 561 -6.71 25.56 38.32
C ASP A 561 -5.87 26.74 37.80
N ILE A 562 -6.51 27.79 37.29
CA ILE A 562 -5.83 28.97 36.70
C ILE A 562 -5.34 29.96 37.75
N SER A 563 -5.95 29.96 38.95
CA SER A 563 -5.67 30.96 39.98
C SER A 563 -4.22 30.96 40.47
N GLU A 564 -3.56 29.80 40.51
CA GLU A 564 -2.15 29.66 40.86
C GLU A 564 -1.24 30.24 39.76
N GLU A 565 -1.46 29.85 38.50
CA GLU A 565 -0.72 30.36 37.33
C GLU A 565 -0.91 31.88 37.15
N LEU A 566 -2.12 32.39 37.40
CA LEU A 566 -2.43 33.81 37.29
C LEU A 566 -1.71 34.63 38.36
N SER A 567 -1.60 34.08 39.58
CA SER A 567 -0.80 34.70 40.64
C SER A 567 0.67 34.76 40.24
N ASP A 568 1.23 33.68 39.69
CA ASP A 568 2.63 33.63 39.28
C ASP A 568 2.98 34.67 38.20
N VAL A 569 2.09 34.89 37.23
CA VAL A 569 2.27 35.93 36.18
C VAL A 569 2.14 37.34 36.75
N ILE A 570 1.15 37.60 37.62
CA ILE A 570 0.92 38.93 38.19
C ILE A 570 2.05 39.36 39.13
N PHE A 571 2.55 38.44 39.97
CA PHE A 571 3.67 38.71 40.87
C PHE A 571 5.04 38.72 40.17
N GLY A 572 5.08 38.45 38.86
CA GLY A 572 6.29 38.59 38.02
C GLY A 572 7.24 37.39 38.07
N TYR A 573 6.77 36.22 38.47
CA TYR A 573 7.54 34.97 38.36
C TYR A 573 7.56 34.42 36.93
N ILE A 574 6.55 34.76 36.14
CA ILE A 574 6.42 34.45 34.71
C ILE A 574 6.22 35.77 33.95
N GLU A 575 6.99 36.02 32.89
CA GLU A 575 6.87 37.24 32.09
C GLU A 575 5.58 37.20 31.24
N PRO A 576 4.72 38.24 31.31
CA PRO A 576 3.54 38.33 30.45
C PRO A 576 3.95 38.61 29.01
N THR A 577 3.14 38.16 28.05
CA THR A 577 3.38 38.41 26.63
C THR A 577 3.15 39.87 26.27
N VAL A 578 4.18 40.54 25.73
CA VAL A 578 4.20 42.00 25.50
C VAL A 578 3.67 42.40 24.11
N ASP A 579 3.57 41.47 23.15
CA ASP A 579 3.28 41.76 21.73
C ASP A 579 1.83 41.48 21.30
N ILE A 580 0.85 41.48 22.23
CA ILE A 580 -0.57 41.27 21.89
C ILE A 580 -1.31 42.60 21.97
N SER A 581 -1.93 43.01 20.85
CA SER A 581 -2.74 44.23 20.80
C SER A 581 -4.14 43.99 21.35
N ALA A 582 -4.59 44.82 22.30
CA ALA A 582 -5.94 44.78 22.83
C ALA A 582 -7.02 45.40 21.91
N ILE A 583 -6.65 45.91 20.74
CA ILE A 583 -7.58 46.53 19.78
C ILE A 583 -7.34 45.96 18.38
N ASP A 584 -8.42 45.57 17.72
CA ASP A 584 -8.43 45.40 16.28
C ASP A 584 -8.90 46.69 15.60
N VAL A 585 -7.94 47.47 15.08
CA VAL A 585 -8.18 48.78 14.45
C VAL A 585 -9.06 48.68 13.21
N LEU A 586 -9.12 47.51 12.56
CA LEU A 586 -9.85 47.34 11.31
C LEU A 586 -11.37 47.25 11.50
N LEU A 587 -11.86 46.93 12.71
CA LEU A 587 -13.29 46.88 13.01
C LEU A 587 -13.96 48.27 12.96
N ASN A 588 -13.18 49.37 13.03
CA ASN A 588 -13.64 50.76 12.88
C ASN A 588 -14.88 51.10 13.75
N VAL A 589 -14.83 50.73 15.04
CA VAL A 589 -15.90 50.93 16.02
C VAL A 589 -15.53 52.04 17.01
N GLU A 590 -16.49 52.57 17.75
CA GLU A 590 -16.22 53.55 18.81
C GLU A 590 -15.36 52.95 19.95
N ASP A 591 -14.50 53.77 20.57
CA ASP A 591 -13.58 53.35 21.64
C ASP A 591 -14.27 52.61 22.80
N ARG A 592 -15.50 53.00 23.14
CA ARG A 592 -16.30 52.33 24.18
C ARG A 592 -16.62 50.87 23.85
N ILE A 593 -16.79 50.56 22.57
CA ILE A 593 -17.09 49.20 22.12
C ILE A 593 -15.79 48.39 22.04
N HIS A 594 -14.67 49.03 21.66
CA HIS A 594 -13.35 48.40 21.73
C HIS A 594 -12.95 48.03 23.17
N GLN A 595 -13.30 48.82 24.18
CA GLN A 595 -13.12 48.46 25.59
C GLN A 595 -13.87 47.17 25.94
N GLN A 596 -15.11 47.02 25.50
CA GLN A 596 -15.89 45.80 25.74
C GLN A 596 -15.28 44.58 25.04
N PHE A 597 -14.80 44.73 23.80
CA PHE A 597 -14.12 43.66 23.08
C PHE A 597 -12.80 43.25 23.74
N ALA A 598 -12.05 44.20 24.29
CA ALA A 598 -10.84 43.89 25.06
C ALA A 598 -11.15 43.06 26.32
N MET A 599 -12.23 43.38 27.06
CA MET A 599 -12.68 42.57 28.20
C MET A 599 -13.05 41.14 27.79
N LEU A 600 -13.72 40.98 26.64
CA LEU A 600 -14.06 39.67 26.09
C LEU A 600 -12.81 38.87 25.71
N MET A 601 -11.82 39.49 25.07
CA MET A 601 -10.55 38.83 24.72
C MET A 601 -9.80 38.34 25.95
N VAL A 602 -9.78 39.12 27.03
CA VAL A 602 -9.21 38.71 28.31
C VAL A 602 -9.97 37.50 28.88
N GLN A 603 -11.31 37.53 28.86
CA GLN A 603 -12.13 36.41 29.34
C GLN A 603 -11.89 35.13 28.53
N GLN A 604 -11.83 35.22 27.20
CA GLN A 604 -11.56 34.09 26.31
C GLN A 604 -10.15 33.52 26.52
N ALA A 605 -9.14 34.37 26.69
CA ALA A 605 -7.77 33.94 26.98
C ALA A 605 -7.69 33.17 28.31
N LEU A 606 -8.39 33.64 29.35
CA LEU A 606 -8.50 32.93 30.63
C LEU A 606 -9.21 31.58 30.45
N GLN A 607 -10.34 31.51 29.76
CA GLN A 607 -11.06 30.24 29.51
C GLN A 607 -10.24 29.22 28.71
N GLN A 608 -9.35 29.68 27.83
CA GLN A 608 -8.45 28.85 27.02
C GLN A 608 -7.15 28.45 27.75
N ARG A 609 -7.01 28.75 29.05
CA ARG A 609 -5.77 28.58 29.85
C ARG A 609 -4.55 29.33 29.30
N ARG A 610 -4.76 30.41 28.54
CA ARG A 610 -3.68 31.31 28.07
C ARG A 610 -3.53 32.48 29.05
N VAL A 611 -3.00 32.18 30.23
CA VAL A 611 -2.97 33.12 31.37
C VAL A 611 -1.99 34.27 31.16
N ALA A 612 -0.80 34.01 30.62
CA ALA A 612 0.19 35.04 30.30
C ALA A 612 -0.34 36.04 29.25
N ASP A 613 -1.07 35.53 28.25
CA ASP A 613 -1.72 36.34 27.22
C ASP A 613 -2.84 37.21 27.80
N ALA A 614 -3.66 36.65 28.70
CA ALA A 614 -4.74 37.39 29.36
C ALA A 614 -4.21 38.59 30.15
N VAL A 615 -3.12 38.41 30.91
CA VAL A 615 -2.47 39.51 31.65
C VAL A 615 -1.84 40.51 30.69
N GLY A 616 -1.22 40.06 29.60
CA GLY A 616 -0.66 40.93 28.56
C GLY A 616 -1.71 41.80 27.86
N ILE A 617 -2.85 41.21 27.48
CA ILE A 617 -3.98 41.93 26.86
C ILE A 617 -4.57 42.93 27.85
N TYR A 618 -4.75 42.55 29.12
CA TYR A 618 -5.30 43.44 30.14
C TYR A 618 -4.38 44.65 30.40
N ARG A 619 -3.06 44.44 30.49
CA ARG A 619 -2.08 45.53 30.67
C ARG A 619 -1.99 46.44 29.46
N SER A 620 -2.01 45.88 28.23
CA SER A 620 -2.04 46.68 27.00
C SER A 620 -3.34 47.47 26.85
N ALA A 621 -4.49 46.91 27.25
CA ALA A 621 -5.77 47.64 27.31
C ALA A 621 -5.71 48.82 28.30
N ARG A 622 -5.09 48.63 29.47
CA ARG A 622 -4.89 49.70 30.46
C ARG A 622 -4.05 50.86 29.92
N ASP A 623 -2.96 50.55 29.19
CA ASP A 623 -2.12 51.57 28.56
C ASP A 623 -2.86 52.38 27.48
N LEU A 624 -3.82 51.74 26.79
CA LEU A 624 -4.62 52.36 25.74
C LEU A 624 -5.75 53.25 26.29
N TRP A 625 -6.36 52.89 27.42
CA TRP A 625 -7.46 53.64 28.05
C TRP A 625 -7.20 54.04 29.51
N PRO A 626 -6.24 54.94 29.78
CA PRO A 626 -5.87 55.34 31.14
C PRO A 626 -6.88 56.28 31.83
N VAL A 627 -7.86 56.84 31.10
CA VAL A 627 -8.73 57.93 31.59
C VAL A 627 -10.06 57.41 32.17
N ASP A 628 -10.52 56.25 31.71
CA ASP A 628 -11.85 55.73 32.06
C ASP A 628 -11.86 54.77 33.26
N ASN A 629 -10.67 54.44 33.83
CA ASN A 629 -10.49 53.49 34.94
C ASN A 629 -11.19 52.12 34.77
N VAL A 630 -11.40 51.68 33.52
CA VAL A 630 -12.10 50.41 33.19
C VAL A 630 -11.20 49.19 33.41
N PHE A 631 -9.88 49.34 33.26
CA PHE A 631 -8.86 48.30 33.41
C PHE A 631 -7.85 48.64 34.52
N GLY A 632 -8.31 49.30 35.58
CA GLY A 632 -7.47 49.76 36.69
C GLY A 632 -6.62 51.01 36.38
N THR A 633 -5.85 51.46 37.37
CA THR A 633 -4.88 52.56 37.24
C THR A 633 -3.45 52.03 37.05
N ASN A 634 -2.54 52.86 36.54
CA ASN A 634 -1.15 52.44 36.28
C ASN A 634 -0.37 52.03 37.55
N ASP A 635 -0.85 52.44 38.73
CA ASP A 635 -0.26 52.13 40.03
C ASP A 635 -1.08 51.08 40.82
N ILE A 636 -1.87 50.23 40.14
CA ILE A 636 -2.70 49.20 40.79
C ILE A 636 -1.83 48.19 41.56
N ALA A 637 -2.28 47.79 42.75
CA ALA A 637 -1.62 46.73 43.50
C ALA A 637 -1.80 45.38 42.77
N PRO A 638 -0.81 44.47 42.81
CA PRO A 638 -0.92 43.14 42.20
C PRO A 638 -2.15 42.35 42.69
N GLU A 639 -2.53 42.55 43.95
CA GLU A 639 -3.72 41.91 44.55
C GLU A 639 -5.03 42.45 43.95
N ASP A 640 -5.08 43.74 43.61
CA ASP A 640 -6.24 44.38 43.00
C ASP A 640 -6.35 44.00 41.51
N GLU A 641 -5.22 43.89 40.79
CA GLU A 641 -5.16 43.39 39.40
C GLU A 641 -5.72 41.95 39.31
N PHE A 642 -5.41 41.10 40.29
CA PHE A 642 -5.96 39.74 40.37
C PHE A 642 -7.49 39.74 40.58
N LEU A 643 -8.01 40.63 41.42
CA LEU A 643 -9.45 40.73 41.68
C LEU A 643 -10.22 41.26 40.47
N GLU A 644 -9.64 42.18 39.69
CA GLU A 644 -10.25 42.67 38.45
C GLU A 644 -10.31 41.60 37.36
N LEU A 645 -9.22 40.85 37.15
CA LEU A 645 -9.22 39.71 36.21
C LEU A 645 -10.20 38.61 36.62
N ARG A 646 -10.31 38.37 37.93
CA ARG A 646 -11.35 37.48 38.49
C ARG A 646 -12.75 38.01 38.18
N ALA A 647 -12.99 39.30 38.35
CA ALA A 647 -14.28 39.89 38.04
C ALA A 647 -14.61 39.72 36.54
N ILE A 648 -13.65 39.99 35.64
CA ILE A 648 -13.82 39.81 34.19
C ILE A 648 -14.16 38.36 33.84
N TYR A 649 -13.53 37.38 34.48
CA TYR A 649 -13.81 35.97 34.22
C TYR A 649 -15.28 35.59 34.52
N PHE A 650 -15.86 36.12 35.60
CA PHE A 650 -17.21 35.77 36.05
C PHE A 650 -18.32 36.69 35.49
N VAL A 651 -17.99 37.77 34.79
CA VAL A 651 -18.99 38.65 34.16
C VAL A 651 -19.59 37.97 32.93
N ASP A 652 -20.91 38.04 32.78
CA ASP A 652 -21.60 37.55 31.59
C ASP A 652 -21.45 38.56 30.43
N LEU A 653 -20.54 38.27 29.49
CA LEU A 653 -20.25 39.11 28.31
C LEU A 653 -20.96 38.63 27.03
N LYS A 654 -22.03 37.81 27.12
CA LYS A 654 -22.73 37.25 25.94
C LYS A 654 -23.20 38.30 24.93
N GLU A 655 -23.73 39.43 25.38
CA GLU A 655 -24.17 40.50 24.48
C GLU A 655 -22.98 41.15 23.75
N VAL A 656 -21.83 41.22 24.40
CA VAL A 656 -20.58 41.74 23.83
C VAL A 656 -20.00 40.75 22.83
N GLU A 657 -20.05 39.45 23.12
CA GLU A 657 -19.62 38.37 22.22
C GLU A 657 -20.43 38.36 20.93
N ALA A 658 -21.76 38.44 21.03
CA ALA A 658 -22.63 38.51 19.85
C ALA A 658 -22.38 39.78 19.01
N ASN A 659 -22.09 40.92 19.67
CA ASN A 659 -21.74 42.15 18.97
C ASN A 659 -20.36 42.08 18.32
N TRP A 660 -19.38 41.46 18.98
CA TRP A 660 -18.04 41.24 18.46
C TRP A 660 -18.07 40.35 17.21
N GLU A 661 -18.78 39.22 17.27
CA GLU A 661 -18.95 38.32 16.12
C GLU A 661 -19.61 39.03 14.94
N LYS A 662 -20.64 39.84 15.21
CA LYS A 662 -21.32 40.63 14.17
C LYS A 662 -20.38 41.65 13.52
N CYS A 663 -19.66 42.45 14.30
CA CYS A 663 -18.72 43.44 13.78
C CYS A 663 -17.58 42.79 13.00
N ARG A 664 -17.08 41.64 13.47
CA ARG A 664 -16.03 40.87 12.81
C ARG A 664 -16.52 40.28 11.48
N LEU A 665 -17.74 39.73 11.46
CA LEU A 665 -18.37 39.19 10.24
C LEU A 665 -18.63 40.29 9.20
N GLU A 666 -19.04 41.49 9.62
CA GLU A 666 -19.24 42.63 8.73
C GLU A 666 -17.92 43.15 8.13
N THR A 667 -16.84 43.12 8.91
CA THR A 667 -15.53 43.68 8.50
C THR A 667 -14.70 42.69 7.68
N TYR A 668 -14.62 41.44 8.12
CA TYR A 668 -13.78 40.40 7.52
C TYR A 668 -14.55 39.42 6.63
N GLY A 669 -15.89 39.49 6.61
CA GLY A 669 -16.73 38.45 6.03
C GLY A 669 -16.77 37.19 6.91
N PRO A 670 -17.47 36.13 6.48
CA PRO A 670 -17.32 34.83 7.13
C PRO A 670 -15.85 34.42 7.10
N GLU A 671 -15.30 34.04 8.25
CA GLU A 671 -13.93 33.53 8.37
C GLU A 671 -13.77 32.33 7.43
N LEU A 672 -13.15 32.58 6.28
CA LEU A 672 -12.42 31.57 5.54
C LEU A 672 -11.08 31.47 6.26
N ASP A 673 -10.92 30.45 7.11
CA ASP A 673 -9.64 30.13 7.72
C ASP A 673 -8.54 30.20 6.65
N ASP A 674 -7.50 31.02 6.83
CA ASP A 674 -6.44 31.16 5.83
C ASP A 674 -5.39 30.03 5.90
N ASP A 675 -5.69 28.94 6.63
CA ASP A 675 -5.11 27.62 6.38
C ASP A 675 -5.80 26.89 5.21
N THR A 676 -6.97 27.35 4.78
CA THR A 676 -7.74 26.72 3.70
C THR A 676 -7.21 27.03 2.30
N ARG A 677 -6.17 27.86 2.12
CA ARG A 677 -5.57 28.06 0.77
C ARG A 677 -4.70 26.89 0.29
N ASN A 678 -4.38 25.94 1.17
CA ASN A 678 -3.92 24.60 0.76
C ASN A 678 -4.98 23.50 0.95
N ASP A 679 -6.10 23.76 1.65
CA ASP A 679 -7.17 22.79 1.91
C ASP A 679 -8.46 22.96 1.08
N ILE A 680 -8.59 23.99 0.24
CA ILE A 680 -9.71 24.12 -0.74
C ILE A 680 -9.70 22.99 -1.81
N LEU A 681 -8.77 22.03 -1.76
CA LEU A 681 -8.78 20.84 -2.61
C LEU A 681 -9.18 19.53 -1.88
N PHE A 682 -9.48 19.61 -0.59
CA PHE A 682 -9.98 18.52 0.26
C PHE A 682 -11.14 19.03 1.11
N SER A 683 -12.29 19.30 0.48
CA SER A 683 -13.51 19.63 1.23
C SER A 683 -13.99 18.42 2.04
N ASP A 684 -13.82 18.51 3.36
CA ASP A 684 -14.52 17.76 4.41
C ASP A 684 -15.94 18.29 4.61
N GLU A 685 -16.76 18.21 3.56
CA GLU A 685 -18.19 17.97 3.77
C GLU A 685 -18.37 16.47 3.60
N PHE A 686 -18.20 15.67 4.67
CA PHE A 686 -18.84 14.34 4.87
C PHE A 686 -18.36 13.61 6.15
N ASP A 687 -17.58 14.26 7.01
CA ASP A 687 -17.07 13.65 8.26
C ASP A 687 -18.09 13.54 9.41
N GLU A 688 -19.35 13.94 9.22
CA GLU A 688 -20.41 13.74 10.22
C GLU A 688 -20.84 12.27 10.43
N PHE A 689 -20.15 11.29 9.84
CA PHE A 689 -20.45 9.86 10.01
C PHE A 689 -19.26 8.94 10.32
N ASP A 690 -18.02 9.46 10.41
CA ASP A 690 -16.82 8.63 10.73
C ASP A 690 -16.42 8.65 12.22
N ASP A 691 -17.15 9.41 13.06
CA ASP A 691 -17.02 9.47 14.54
C ASP A 691 -17.32 8.14 15.28
N GLU A 692 -17.56 7.03 14.56
CA GLU A 692 -17.67 5.71 15.19
C GLU A 692 -16.36 4.89 15.19
N HIS A 693 -15.28 5.35 14.53
CA HIS A 693 -14.04 4.55 14.40
C HIS A 693 -12.73 5.17 14.89
N GLU A 694 -12.69 6.45 15.30
CA GLU A 694 -11.47 7.10 15.80
C GLU A 694 -11.50 7.42 17.31
N GLU A 695 -11.60 6.41 18.17
CA GLU A 695 -11.08 6.54 19.55
C GLU A 695 -10.41 5.22 19.97
N ARG A 696 -9.18 5.03 19.48
CA ARG A 696 -8.32 3.93 19.95
C ARG A 696 -6.87 4.38 20.11
N SER A 697 -6.66 5.47 20.84
CA SER A 697 -5.37 5.71 21.49
C SER A 697 -5.50 6.75 22.60
N GLY A 698 -5.46 6.27 23.84
CA GLY A 698 -5.05 7.07 25.00
C GLY A 698 -6.16 7.82 25.71
N GLU A 699 -6.95 7.13 26.52
CA GLU A 699 -7.19 7.50 27.92
C GLU A 699 -7.96 6.40 28.65
N SER A 700 -7.72 6.30 29.95
CA SER A 700 -8.09 5.22 30.84
C SER A 700 -9.60 5.02 31.03
N GLY A 701 -10.05 3.76 30.90
CA GLY A 701 -11.06 3.18 31.78
C GLY A 701 -12.49 3.72 31.72
N ALA A 702 -13.17 3.61 30.57
CA ALA A 702 -14.64 3.51 30.55
C ALA A 702 -15.09 2.59 29.43
N GLU A 703 -15.52 1.37 29.78
CA GLU A 703 -16.13 0.41 28.85
C GLU A 703 -17.39 1.03 28.21
N THR A 704 -17.31 1.42 26.94
CA THR A 704 -18.49 1.72 26.14
C THR A 704 -19.22 0.40 25.87
N ASN A 705 -20.36 0.19 26.54
CA ASN A 705 -21.18 -1.01 26.36
C ASN A 705 -21.79 -1.04 24.93
N ILE A 706 -21.10 -1.72 24.01
CA ILE A 706 -21.60 -2.10 22.68
C ILE A 706 -22.50 -3.32 22.85
N VAL A 707 -23.76 -3.24 22.38
CA VAL A 707 -24.66 -4.41 22.36
C VAL A 707 -24.89 -4.86 20.94
N GLU A 708 -24.68 -6.16 20.70
CA GLU A 708 -25.00 -6.84 19.46
C GLU A 708 -26.51 -7.12 19.40
N LYS A 709 -27.18 -6.67 18.34
CA LYS A 709 -28.59 -6.97 18.08
C LYS A 709 -28.73 -7.65 16.74
N GLU A 710 -29.61 -8.64 16.69
CA GLU A 710 -30.05 -9.23 15.42
C GLU A 710 -31.09 -8.32 14.76
N ILE A 711 -30.86 -7.97 13.50
CA ILE A 711 -31.74 -7.14 12.67
C ILE A 711 -32.08 -7.91 11.39
N ASP A 712 -33.28 -7.70 10.87
CA ASP A 712 -33.69 -8.28 9.58
C ASP A 712 -32.83 -7.74 8.42
N PHE A 713 -32.36 -8.65 7.56
CA PHE A 713 -31.51 -8.32 6.43
C PHE A 713 -32.31 -8.24 5.13
N HIS A 714 -32.27 -7.07 4.50
CA HIS A 714 -32.80 -6.86 3.15
C HIS A 714 -31.65 -6.72 2.14
N PHE A 715 -31.65 -7.58 1.12
CA PHE A 715 -30.61 -7.58 0.09
C PHE A 715 -30.61 -6.28 -0.72
N ASP A 716 -31.79 -5.77 -1.08
CA ASP A 716 -31.91 -4.55 -1.89
C ASP A 716 -31.35 -3.32 -1.17
N ASP A 717 -31.57 -3.20 0.14
CA ASP A 717 -31.01 -2.13 0.98
C ASP A 717 -29.48 -2.20 1.05
N TYR A 718 -28.93 -3.42 1.10
CA TYR A 718 -27.49 -3.63 1.08
C TYR A 718 -26.86 -3.22 -0.26
N VAL A 719 -27.49 -3.59 -1.38
CA VAL A 719 -27.02 -3.18 -2.73
C VAL A 719 -27.16 -1.67 -2.93
N ALA A 720 -28.20 -1.05 -2.39
CA ALA A 720 -28.40 0.39 -2.46
C ALA A 720 -27.25 1.20 -1.82
N LYS A 721 -26.51 0.64 -0.85
CA LYS A 721 -25.29 1.27 -0.29
C LYS A 721 -24.25 1.59 -1.36
N PHE A 722 -24.11 0.73 -2.38
CA PHE A 722 -23.12 0.92 -3.45
C PHE A 722 -23.52 1.99 -4.46
N ALA A 723 -24.79 2.41 -4.48
CA ALA A 723 -25.28 3.48 -5.36
C ALA A 723 -25.06 4.88 -4.78
N ARG A 724 -24.56 4.99 -3.54
CA ARG A 724 -24.32 6.28 -2.90
C ARG A 724 -23.09 6.98 -3.48
N VAL A 725 -23.16 8.30 -3.54
CA VAL A 725 -22.12 9.16 -4.15
C VAL A 725 -20.80 9.08 -3.38
N ASP A 726 -20.85 8.88 -2.06
CA ASP A 726 -19.67 8.69 -1.20
C ASP A 726 -18.90 7.42 -1.54
N VAL A 727 -19.60 6.36 -1.99
CA VAL A 727 -18.98 5.10 -2.40
C VAL A 727 -18.45 5.19 -3.83
N LEU A 728 -19.16 5.86 -4.75
CA LEU A 728 -18.77 6.02 -6.15
C LEU A 728 -18.15 7.40 -6.45
N LYS A 729 -17.25 7.86 -5.58
CA LYS A 729 -16.63 9.20 -5.67
C LYS A 729 -15.72 9.39 -6.91
N TRP A 730 -15.24 8.31 -7.53
CA TRP A 730 -14.19 8.33 -8.57
C TRP A 730 -14.64 7.81 -9.94
#